data_AF-A0ABD2XEX7-F1
#
_entry.id   AF-A0ABD2XEX7-F1
#
_cell.length_a   1.000
_cell.length_b   1.000
_cell.length_c   1.000
_cell.angle_alpha   90.00
_cell.angle_beta   90.00
_cell.angle_gamma   90.00
#
_symmetry.space_group_name_H-M   'P 1'
#
loop_
_entity.id
_entity.type
_entity.pdbx_description
1 polymer ?
#
loop_
_entity_poly.entity_id
_entity_poly.type
_entity_poly.pdbx_seq_one_letter_code
_entity_poly.pdbx_strand_id
1 'polypeptide(L)'
;MEESVLSAACSQFLQKIKEKGKKHPEFRENVATVQEAALSKGLEDRVLKKAIKTLINSDLKANDSIALIKCLIPRDKISDEEVKVLIIWFLSIPSSVTTLNTLVQWFIGCWEYQLINRDAMYIFYDSLFYVMLKQESLESRLAQLIYLMTKPEDVTRRQVTRLLSLSKYHRKPKKHIIALLSLFKSYKPEYVPEKIETINIQSTWRPIPEVLSSGFAEARDRIITQKVKDGEDFGCDWSRFNIPKAKKNQEPLLPSVGYFNIGSSILKNKNEKLIFDVSSMSQIGKYHSLLKLPCNATSMLTNSIGYHLLIYTDLEYQQRFMHNLYYTLWKSFIFENGRYSCEEMDSLLNMTLDFFNYMQNGITIVDYFINEYLCSYIDNHQIQIFNLMQWSSASSPELEDYVLKHLKLVFYSSSVDIKCKIIRTVKRLLLNLSIVHDTSFENTPFPFLMQSNTNQLKDKIKVLDSFSKSLIISGLNIHCFDSAFISESLSFYEQYGVIRNLKQTYVALAPPAVVYGSFVNRSCAILSRICALLLEYRKYFKEHKDARNSIKWLIIYAEDLVSALWYDNCFNNRNAVNRYFLQELSEKAVKSTPTCDINCLLNICHHYAVLPYLFTLSTSGLQIRTKKDASSVAAHYYIHIHQLIFALLGN
;
A
#
# COMPACT_ATOMS: atom_id res chain seq x y z
N MET A 1 -27.94 -3.87 26.90
CA MET A 1 -28.70 -3.70 28.16
C MET A 1 -27.81 -3.30 29.33
N GLU A 2 -26.63 -3.90 29.52
CA GLU A 2 -25.69 -3.46 30.58
C GLU A 2 -25.16 -2.02 30.37
N GLU A 3 -24.98 -1.59 29.12
CA GLU A 3 -24.53 -0.23 28.75
C GLU A 3 -25.46 0.89 29.23
N SER A 4 -26.77 0.70 29.07
CA SER A 4 -27.78 1.67 29.51
C SER A 4 -27.88 1.74 31.04
N VAL A 5 -27.58 0.64 31.74
CA VAL A 5 -27.65 0.57 33.20
C VAL A 5 -26.45 1.26 33.84
N LEU A 6 -25.23 1.09 33.30
CA LEU A 6 -24.02 1.75 33.80
C LEU A 6 -24.01 3.26 33.50
N SER A 7 -24.43 3.70 32.31
CA SER A 7 -24.51 5.14 32.01
C SER A 7 -25.64 5.82 32.81
N ALA A 8 -26.75 5.11 33.07
CA ALA A 8 -27.80 5.56 33.98
C ALA A 8 -27.31 5.64 35.43
N ALA A 9 -26.57 4.65 35.92
CA ALA A 9 -25.99 4.66 37.27
C ALA A 9 -24.97 5.81 37.45
N CYS A 10 -24.08 6.03 36.48
CA CYS A 10 -23.14 7.15 36.49
C CYS A 10 -23.85 8.51 36.45
N SER A 11 -24.90 8.65 35.65
CA SER A 11 -25.66 9.90 35.57
C SER A 11 -26.54 10.18 36.79
N GLN A 12 -27.11 9.13 37.41
CA GLN A 12 -27.80 9.23 38.70
C GLN A 12 -26.84 9.56 39.85
N PHE A 13 -25.62 9.02 39.85
CA PHE A 13 -24.58 9.35 40.81
C PHE A 13 -24.16 10.83 40.71
N LEU A 14 -23.91 11.32 39.50
CA LEU A 14 -23.57 12.73 39.25
C LEU A 14 -24.73 13.70 39.60
N GLN A 15 -25.99 13.29 39.41
CA GLN A 15 -27.16 14.05 39.89
C GLN A 15 -27.23 14.07 41.43
N LYS A 16 -27.05 12.92 42.09
CA LYS A 16 -27.03 12.83 43.55
C LYS A 16 -25.91 13.68 44.17
N ILE A 17 -24.73 13.77 43.54
CA ILE A 17 -23.64 14.65 43.98
C ILE A 17 -24.04 16.13 43.89
N LYS A 18 -24.71 16.52 42.80
CA LYS A 18 -25.19 17.89 42.59
C LYS A 18 -26.25 18.30 43.62
N GLU A 19 -27.03 17.36 44.13
CA GLU A 19 -28.16 17.62 45.05
C GLU A 19 -27.80 17.60 46.55
N LYS A 20 -26.82 16.81 47.01
CA LYS A 20 -26.56 16.59 48.45
C LYS A 20 -25.25 17.18 48.98
N GLY A 21 -24.36 17.70 48.13
CA GLY A 21 -23.11 18.35 48.57
C GLY A 21 -22.21 17.48 49.48
N LYS A 22 -21.44 18.14 50.38
CA LYS A 22 -20.27 17.64 51.16
C LYS A 22 -20.45 16.36 52.02
N LYS A 23 -21.62 15.71 52.05
CA LYS A 23 -21.91 14.54 52.91
C LYS A 23 -22.59 13.39 52.14
N HIS A 24 -21.89 12.82 51.17
CA HIS A 24 -22.25 11.52 50.61
C HIS A 24 -21.35 10.42 51.19
N PRO A 25 -21.87 9.53 52.05
CA PRO A 25 -21.07 8.45 52.64
C PRO A 25 -20.63 7.42 51.59
N GLU A 26 -21.39 7.25 50.51
CA GLU A 26 -21.14 6.31 49.40
C GLU A 26 -20.31 6.90 48.25
N PHE A 27 -19.69 8.07 48.44
CA PHE A 27 -18.96 8.76 47.36
C PHE A 27 -17.77 7.94 46.84
N ARG A 28 -17.05 7.23 47.73
CA ARG A 28 -15.84 6.48 47.35
C ARG A 28 -16.14 5.19 46.59
N GLU A 29 -17.17 4.46 46.98
CA GLU A 29 -17.58 3.21 46.29
C GLU A 29 -18.11 3.52 44.89
N ASN A 30 -18.95 4.54 44.77
CA ASN A 30 -19.46 4.97 43.47
C ASN A 30 -18.34 5.54 42.57
N VAL A 31 -17.38 6.30 43.10
CA VAL A 31 -16.23 6.75 42.30
C VAL A 31 -15.37 5.58 41.83
N ALA A 32 -15.20 4.52 42.64
CA ALA A 32 -14.47 3.33 42.21
C ALA A 32 -15.16 2.63 41.03
N THR A 33 -16.49 2.47 41.08
CA THR A 33 -17.25 1.89 39.95
C THR A 33 -17.16 2.75 38.68
N VAL A 34 -17.18 4.08 38.82
CA VAL A 34 -17.02 5.01 37.70
C VAL A 34 -15.59 4.96 37.15
N GLN A 35 -14.59 4.79 38.01
CA GLN A 35 -13.18 4.68 37.62
C GLN A 35 -12.93 3.38 36.84
N GLU A 36 -13.49 2.25 37.27
CA GLU A 36 -13.42 0.97 36.55
C GLU A 36 -14.12 1.04 35.19
N ALA A 37 -15.29 1.69 35.12
CA ALA A 37 -16.00 1.91 33.87
C ALA A 37 -15.22 2.85 32.92
N ALA A 38 -14.61 3.91 33.46
CA ALA A 38 -13.81 4.86 32.70
C ALA A 38 -12.52 4.23 32.14
N LEU A 39 -11.85 3.37 32.91
CA LEU A 39 -10.68 2.63 32.46
C LEU A 39 -11.06 1.63 31.36
N SER A 40 -12.04 0.75 31.62
CA SER A 40 -12.39 -0.33 30.69
C SER A 40 -13.04 0.13 29.38
N LYS A 41 -13.93 1.13 29.41
CA LYS A 41 -14.76 1.52 28.24
C LYS A 41 -14.68 2.99 27.85
N GLY A 42 -14.16 3.86 28.73
CA GLY A 42 -14.20 5.31 28.55
C GLY A 42 -15.60 5.89 28.78
N LEU A 43 -15.66 7.16 29.19
CA LEU A 43 -16.91 7.87 29.45
C LEU A 43 -17.51 8.45 28.16
N GLU A 44 -18.81 8.25 27.96
CA GLU A 44 -19.58 8.90 26.88
C GLU A 44 -19.67 10.42 27.08
N ASP A 45 -19.68 11.18 25.99
CA ASP A 45 -19.76 12.65 25.99
C ASP A 45 -20.85 13.23 26.89
N ARG A 46 -22.03 12.60 26.94
CA ARG A 46 -23.14 13.07 27.79
C ARG A 46 -22.81 12.95 29.27
N VAL A 47 -22.10 11.90 29.66
CA VAL A 47 -21.67 11.63 31.04
C VAL A 47 -20.45 12.48 31.37
N LEU A 48 -19.50 12.62 30.44
CA LEU A 48 -18.34 13.49 30.55
C LEU A 48 -18.75 14.96 30.78
N LYS A 49 -19.67 15.50 29.96
CA LYS A 49 -20.24 16.85 30.14
C LYS A 49 -20.83 17.05 31.53
N LYS A 50 -21.58 16.06 32.02
CA LYS A 50 -22.17 16.12 33.36
C LYS A 50 -21.09 16.08 34.44
N ALA A 51 -20.08 15.23 34.31
CA ALA A 51 -18.96 15.13 35.24
C ALA A 51 -18.15 16.44 35.31
N ILE A 52 -17.89 17.06 34.16
CA ILE A 52 -17.22 18.36 34.06
C ILE A 52 -18.07 19.45 34.73
N LYS A 53 -19.38 19.51 34.44
CA LYS A 53 -20.28 20.49 35.07
C LYS A 53 -20.44 20.27 36.58
N THR A 54 -20.39 19.03 37.07
CA THR A 54 -20.39 18.76 38.51
C THR A 54 -19.08 19.19 39.14
N LEU A 55 -17.95 18.96 38.50
CA LEU A 55 -16.64 19.40 38.96
C LEU A 55 -16.56 20.93 39.06
N ILE A 56 -17.22 21.63 38.14
CA ILE A 56 -17.25 23.10 38.12
C ILE A 56 -18.15 23.69 39.20
N ASN A 57 -19.33 23.12 39.41
CA ASN A 57 -20.40 23.72 40.22
C ASN A 57 -20.44 23.25 41.68
N SER A 58 -19.63 22.27 42.09
CA SER A 58 -19.69 21.71 43.46
C SER A 58 -18.43 21.99 44.27
N ASP A 59 -18.61 22.45 45.51
CA ASP A 59 -17.55 22.66 46.51
C ASP A 59 -17.03 21.32 47.06
N LEU A 60 -16.29 20.60 46.22
CA LEU A 60 -15.70 19.31 46.56
C LEU A 60 -14.41 19.48 47.36
N LYS A 61 -14.13 18.51 48.25
CA LYS A 61 -12.82 18.43 48.92
C LYS A 61 -11.75 18.09 47.89
N ALA A 62 -10.52 18.55 48.11
CA ALA A 62 -9.38 18.34 47.20
C ALA A 62 -9.22 16.87 46.74
N ASN A 63 -9.39 15.91 47.66
CA ASN A 63 -9.28 14.48 47.37
C ASN A 63 -10.40 13.95 46.47
N ASP A 64 -11.62 14.47 46.65
CA ASP A 64 -12.80 14.06 45.90
C ASP A 64 -12.73 14.62 44.47
N SER A 65 -12.24 15.85 44.32
CA SER A 65 -11.94 16.45 43.02
C SER A 65 -10.86 15.68 42.27
N ILE A 66 -9.77 15.30 42.95
CA ILE A 66 -8.68 14.50 42.35
C ILE A 66 -9.20 13.15 41.84
N ALA A 67 -10.06 12.49 42.62
CA ALA A 67 -10.62 11.20 42.23
C ALA A 67 -11.54 11.34 41.00
N LEU A 68 -12.38 12.38 40.95
CA LEU A 68 -13.20 12.68 39.77
C LEU A 68 -12.36 13.02 38.53
N ILE A 69 -11.29 13.81 38.68
CA ILE A 69 -10.39 14.16 37.55
C ILE A 69 -9.76 12.90 36.96
N LYS A 70 -9.36 11.94 37.81
CA LYS A 70 -8.80 10.67 37.36
C LYS A 70 -9.80 9.81 36.58
N CYS A 71 -11.11 10.02 36.80
CA CYS A 71 -12.16 9.31 36.09
C CYS A 71 -12.52 9.94 34.73
N LEU A 72 -12.02 11.14 34.40
CA LEU A 72 -12.32 11.85 33.15
C LEU A 72 -11.60 11.25 31.94
N ILE A 73 -11.72 9.95 31.70
CA ILE A 73 -11.17 9.29 30.50
C ILE A 73 -12.29 9.28 29.46
N PRO A 74 -12.16 10.01 28.34
CA PRO A 74 -13.21 10.05 27.34
C PRO A 74 -13.23 8.76 26.51
N ARG A 75 -14.41 8.43 25.96
CA ARG A 75 -14.56 7.36 24.96
C ARG A 75 -14.09 7.81 23.57
N ASP A 76 -14.47 9.02 23.18
CA ASP A 76 -14.17 9.64 21.89
C ASP A 76 -13.35 10.94 22.07
N LYS A 77 -13.18 11.74 21.00
CA LYS A 77 -12.56 13.07 21.11
C LYS A 77 -13.43 14.03 21.92
N ILE A 78 -12.82 14.75 22.86
CA ILE A 78 -13.52 15.72 23.70
C ILE A 78 -13.93 16.95 22.86
N SER A 79 -15.14 17.45 23.07
CA SER A 79 -15.63 18.66 22.42
C SER A 79 -14.82 19.91 22.82
N ASP A 80 -14.52 20.76 21.84
CA ASP A 80 -13.78 22.01 22.03
C ASP A 80 -14.41 22.95 23.07
N GLU A 81 -15.74 22.96 23.18
CA GLU A 81 -16.45 23.81 24.15
C GLU A 81 -16.18 23.35 25.59
N GLU A 82 -16.11 22.05 25.84
CA GLU A 82 -15.87 21.49 27.17
C GLU A 82 -14.44 21.74 27.64
N VAL A 83 -13.48 21.60 26.72
CA VAL A 83 -12.07 21.92 26.98
C VAL A 83 -11.91 23.40 27.33
N LYS A 84 -12.54 24.30 26.56
CA LYS A 84 -12.54 25.75 26.86
C LYS A 84 -13.09 26.05 28.25
N VAL A 85 -14.25 25.46 28.59
CA VAL A 85 -14.89 25.65 29.90
C VAL A 85 -13.99 25.16 31.05
N LEU A 86 -13.34 24.00 30.89
CA LEU A 86 -12.40 23.48 31.88
C LEU A 86 -11.17 24.37 32.07
N ILE A 87 -10.60 24.92 31.00
CA ILE A 87 -9.46 25.83 31.08
C ILE A 87 -9.86 27.15 31.72
N ILE A 88 -11.02 27.72 31.36
CA ILE A 88 -11.54 28.93 31.99
C ILE A 88 -11.74 28.71 33.49
N TRP A 89 -12.28 27.56 33.89
CA TRP A 89 -12.41 27.18 35.29
C TRP A 89 -11.05 27.04 36.00
N PHE A 90 -10.07 26.40 35.36
CA PHE A 90 -8.70 26.29 35.86
C PHE A 90 -8.05 27.67 36.07
N LEU A 91 -8.28 28.62 35.16
CA LEU A 91 -7.74 29.98 35.25
C LEU A 91 -8.44 30.85 36.31
N SER A 92 -9.67 30.50 36.70
CA SER A 92 -10.53 31.37 37.53
C SER A 92 -10.48 31.09 39.04
N ILE A 93 -10.01 29.91 39.50
CA ILE A 93 -10.25 29.46 40.88
C ILE A 93 -8.98 29.39 41.75
N PRO A 94 -9.05 29.87 43.01
CA PRO A 94 -8.06 29.56 44.04
C PRO A 94 -8.31 28.16 44.62
N SER A 95 -7.97 27.11 43.88
CA SER A 95 -8.12 25.71 44.33
C SER A 95 -6.79 25.18 44.90
N SER A 96 -6.85 24.04 45.59
CA SER A 96 -5.64 23.40 46.12
C SER A 96 -4.65 23.05 45.01
N VAL A 97 -3.38 23.37 45.23
CA VAL A 97 -2.25 23.12 44.31
C VAL A 97 -2.19 21.68 43.80
N THR A 98 -2.61 20.71 44.62
CA THR A 98 -2.66 19.29 44.26
C THR A 98 -3.70 18.99 43.18
N THR A 99 -4.90 19.57 43.28
CA THR A 99 -5.99 19.41 42.31
C THR A 99 -5.62 20.06 40.96
N LEU A 100 -5.03 21.25 41.01
CA LEU A 100 -4.52 21.94 39.82
C LEU A 100 -3.41 21.13 39.12
N ASN A 101 -2.48 20.56 39.89
CA ASN A 101 -1.45 19.69 39.33
C ASN A 101 -2.01 18.43 38.65
N THR A 102 -3.08 17.83 39.19
CA THR A 102 -3.73 16.67 38.56
C THR A 102 -4.50 17.05 37.30
N LEU A 103 -5.09 18.24 37.23
CA LEU A 103 -5.74 18.75 36.01
C LEU A 103 -4.73 19.04 34.91
N VAL A 104 -3.59 19.65 35.24
CA VAL A 104 -2.52 19.88 34.25
C VAL A 104 -1.98 18.55 33.72
N GLN A 105 -1.83 17.53 34.58
CA GLN A 105 -1.48 16.17 34.13
C GLN A 105 -2.51 15.58 33.19
N TRP A 106 -3.80 15.82 33.47
CA TRP A 106 -4.89 15.40 32.60
C TRP A 106 -4.83 16.10 31.23
N PHE A 107 -4.58 17.41 31.18
CA PHE A 107 -4.39 18.14 29.92
C PHE A 107 -3.17 17.64 29.12
N ILE A 108 -2.05 17.38 29.80
CA ILE A 108 -0.85 16.82 29.16
C ILE A 108 -1.17 15.44 28.56
N GLY A 109 -1.84 14.56 29.30
CA GLY A 109 -2.23 13.24 28.79
C GLY A 109 -3.17 13.34 27.60
N CYS A 110 -4.21 14.17 27.68
CA CYS A 110 -5.13 14.36 26.56
C CYS A 110 -4.44 14.95 25.31
N TRP A 111 -3.39 15.77 25.50
CA TRP A 111 -2.57 16.29 24.41
C TRP A 111 -1.66 15.23 23.78
N GLU A 112 -0.91 14.47 24.61
CA GLU A 112 0.01 13.42 24.16
C GLU A 112 -0.73 12.29 23.42
N TYR A 113 -1.92 11.91 23.89
CA TYR A 113 -2.76 10.88 23.29
C TYR A 113 -3.75 11.39 22.22
N GLN A 114 -3.67 12.67 21.83
CA GLN A 114 -4.49 13.30 20.77
C GLN A 114 -6.02 13.24 20.98
N LEU A 115 -6.46 13.30 22.24
CA LEU A 115 -7.87 13.27 22.63
C LEU A 115 -8.56 14.66 22.58
N ILE A 116 -7.76 15.73 22.40
CA ILE A 116 -8.21 17.13 22.30
C ILE A 116 -7.74 17.75 20.98
N ASN A 117 -8.56 18.63 20.39
CA ASN A 117 -8.13 19.43 19.24
C ASN A 117 -7.10 20.48 19.67
N ARG A 118 -5.95 20.48 18.97
CA ARG A 118 -4.80 21.33 19.31
C ARG A 118 -5.13 22.82 19.28
N ASP A 119 -5.99 23.23 18.36
CA ASP A 119 -6.36 24.64 18.17
C ASP A 119 -7.17 25.19 19.35
N ALA A 120 -8.03 24.38 19.97
CA ALA A 120 -8.86 24.81 21.10
C ALA A 120 -8.02 25.13 22.35
N MET A 121 -6.98 24.35 22.61
CA MET A 121 -6.02 24.60 23.70
C MET A 121 -5.10 25.79 23.37
N TYR A 122 -4.67 25.91 22.12
CA TYR A 122 -3.71 26.93 21.68
C TYR A 122 -4.20 28.36 21.92
N ILE A 123 -5.51 28.61 21.87
CA ILE A 123 -6.13 29.91 22.21
C ILE A 123 -5.69 30.42 23.60
N PHE A 124 -5.42 29.52 24.54
CA PHE A 124 -5.06 29.87 25.92
C PHE A 124 -3.54 29.86 26.17
N TYR A 125 -2.71 29.74 25.14
CA TYR A 125 -1.25 29.65 25.29
C TYR A 125 -0.68 30.81 26.12
N ASP A 126 -0.99 32.05 25.77
CA ASP A 126 -0.51 33.24 26.48
C ASP A 126 -1.02 33.30 27.93
N SER A 127 -2.27 32.87 28.16
CA SER A 127 -2.87 32.82 29.49
C SER A 127 -2.17 31.78 30.38
N LEU A 128 -1.93 30.57 29.87
CA LEU A 128 -1.21 29.51 30.57
C LEU A 128 0.25 29.90 30.84
N PHE A 129 0.90 30.53 29.86
CA PHE A 129 2.25 31.08 30.03
C PHE A 129 2.27 32.11 31.16
N TYR A 130 1.31 33.02 31.21
CA TYR A 130 1.21 34.00 32.29
C TYR A 130 0.98 33.38 33.67
N VAL A 131 0.13 32.36 33.77
CA VAL A 131 -0.09 31.63 35.04
C VAL A 131 1.17 30.91 35.51
N MET A 132 1.92 30.28 34.59
CA MET A 132 3.21 29.66 34.90
C MET A 132 4.18 30.67 35.52
N LEU A 133 4.24 31.91 35.00
CA LEU A 133 5.13 32.93 35.55
C LEU A 133 4.75 33.39 36.97
N LYS A 134 3.48 33.26 37.36
CA LYS A 134 2.96 33.75 38.64
C LYS A 134 2.92 32.69 39.74
N GLN A 135 2.72 31.42 39.40
CA GLN A 135 2.53 30.34 40.38
C GLN A 135 3.71 29.37 40.42
N GLU A 136 4.61 29.55 41.39
CA GLU A 136 5.83 28.74 41.54
C GLU A 136 5.56 27.23 41.76
N SER A 137 4.41 26.89 42.35
CA SER A 137 4.06 25.51 42.70
C SER A 137 3.55 24.66 41.53
N LEU A 138 3.06 25.30 40.45
CA LEU A 138 2.61 24.64 39.22
C LEU A 138 3.61 24.78 38.07
N GLU A 139 4.65 25.59 38.27
CA GLU A 139 5.63 25.99 37.26
C GLU A 139 6.21 24.81 36.47
N SER A 140 6.58 23.72 37.14
CA SER A 140 7.18 22.54 36.48
C SER A 140 6.22 21.81 35.53
N ARG A 141 4.95 21.65 35.92
CA ARG A 141 3.94 20.94 35.12
C ARG A 141 3.39 21.83 34.00
N LEU A 142 3.18 23.13 34.28
CA LEU A 142 2.80 24.09 33.25
C LEU A 142 3.91 24.28 32.22
N ALA A 143 5.18 24.28 32.65
CA ALA A 143 6.31 24.31 31.72
C ALA A 143 6.33 23.10 30.77
N GLN A 144 5.95 21.91 31.24
CA GLN A 144 5.81 20.71 30.40
C GLN A 144 4.70 20.90 29.35
N LEU A 145 3.54 21.40 29.76
CA LEU A 145 2.42 21.66 28.84
C LEU A 145 2.80 22.74 27.80
N ILE A 146 3.42 23.83 28.24
CA ILE A 146 3.89 24.91 27.36
C ILE A 146 4.93 24.38 26.38
N TYR A 147 5.89 23.57 26.83
CA TYR A 147 6.89 22.92 25.97
C TYR A 147 6.24 22.08 24.85
N LEU A 148 5.13 21.40 25.15
CA LEU A 148 4.37 20.62 24.17
C LEU A 148 3.53 21.48 23.21
N MET A 149 3.10 22.67 23.65
CA MET A 149 2.25 23.58 22.87
C MET A 149 3.03 24.61 22.04
N THR A 150 4.28 24.90 22.40
CA THR A 150 5.10 25.96 21.79
C THR A 150 5.32 25.74 20.31
N LYS A 151 4.91 26.72 19.50
CA LYS A 151 5.25 26.85 18.08
C LYS A 151 6.41 27.84 17.90
N PRO A 152 7.15 27.81 16.77
CA PRO A 152 8.23 28.76 16.51
C PRO A 152 7.74 30.22 16.47
N GLU A 153 6.47 30.45 16.14
CA GLU A 153 5.85 31.78 16.10
C GLU A 153 5.70 32.41 17.49
N ASP A 154 5.39 31.60 18.50
CA ASP A 154 5.11 32.04 19.86
C ASP A 154 6.35 32.63 20.55
N VAL A 155 7.54 32.19 20.14
CA VAL A 155 8.81 32.62 20.74
C VAL A 155 9.05 34.09 20.39
N THR A 156 8.66 34.97 21.30
CA THR A 156 8.85 36.42 21.20
C THR A 156 9.89 36.90 22.21
N ARG A 157 10.57 38.01 21.88
CA ARG A 157 11.56 38.64 22.79
C ARG A 157 10.98 38.89 24.18
N ARG A 158 9.70 39.26 24.28
CA ARG A 158 8.99 39.48 25.56
C ARG A 158 8.92 38.21 26.42
N GLN A 159 8.56 37.07 25.84
CA GLN A 159 8.49 35.80 26.56
C GLN A 159 9.87 35.34 27.03
N VAL A 160 10.89 35.48 26.18
CA VAL A 160 12.29 35.15 26.55
C VAL A 160 12.78 36.04 27.68
N THR A 161 12.53 37.36 27.64
CA THR A 161 12.92 38.26 28.74
C THR A 161 12.22 37.92 30.06
N ARG A 162 10.96 37.48 30.03
CA ARG A 162 10.22 37.06 31.22
C ARG A 162 10.77 35.76 31.80
N LEU A 163 11.08 34.77 30.96
CA LEU A 163 11.73 33.52 31.39
C LEU A 163 13.12 33.76 31.97
N LEU A 164 13.93 34.64 31.35
CA LEU A 164 15.25 35.00 31.88
C LEU A 164 15.16 35.78 33.20
N SER A 165 14.11 36.59 33.39
CA SER A 165 13.87 37.25 34.68
C SER A 165 13.51 36.25 35.78
N LEU A 166 12.73 35.21 35.47
CA LEU A 166 12.44 34.12 36.40
C LEU A 166 13.65 33.23 36.69
N SER A 167 14.47 32.93 35.68
CA SER A 167 15.68 32.14 35.89
C SER A 167 16.68 32.87 36.79
N LYS A 168 16.71 34.21 36.75
CA LYS A 168 17.51 35.06 37.65
C LYS A 168 16.93 35.17 39.05
N TYR A 169 15.60 35.14 39.17
CA TYR A 169 14.90 35.15 40.46
C TYR A 169 15.19 33.86 41.27
N HIS A 170 15.32 32.72 40.59
CA HIS A 170 15.72 31.47 41.24
C HIS A 170 17.26 31.38 41.40
N ARG A 171 17.74 31.21 42.65
CA ARG A 171 19.18 31.07 42.96
C ARG A 171 19.87 29.88 42.28
N LYS A 172 19.11 28.88 41.81
CA LYS A 172 19.58 27.76 40.96
C LYS A 172 18.61 27.62 39.78
N PRO A 173 19.11 27.44 38.54
CA PRO A 173 18.23 27.32 37.39
C PRO A 173 17.48 25.99 37.47
N LYS A 174 16.15 26.05 37.54
CA LYS A 174 15.32 24.84 37.56
C LYS A 174 15.37 24.15 36.19
N LYS A 175 15.46 22.81 36.18
CA LYS A 175 15.65 22.00 34.96
C LYS A 175 14.58 22.26 33.89
N HIS A 176 13.33 22.52 34.28
CA HIS A 176 12.22 22.78 33.34
C HIS A 176 12.30 24.15 32.65
N ILE A 177 12.86 25.18 33.32
CA ILE A 177 13.10 26.49 32.68
C ILE A 177 14.21 26.35 31.63
N ILE A 178 15.27 25.61 31.96
CA ILE A 178 16.36 25.35 31.01
C ILE A 178 15.85 24.57 29.79
N ALA A 179 14.95 23.59 29.98
CA ALA A 179 14.33 22.85 28.88
C ALA A 179 13.47 23.74 27.96
N LEU A 180 12.76 24.73 28.50
CA LEU A 180 12.04 25.72 27.70
C LEU A 180 12.99 26.67 26.96
N LEU A 181 14.05 27.14 27.62
CA LEU A 181 15.06 28.00 27.00
C LEU A 181 15.85 27.28 25.90
N SER A 182 16.10 25.98 26.04
CA SER A 182 16.73 25.18 24.98
C SER A 182 15.82 25.00 23.77
N LEU A 183 14.51 24.79 23.99
CA LEU A 183 13.52 24.78 22.91
C LEU A 183 13.42 26.15 22.23
N PHE A 184 13.40 27.25 23.01
CA PHE A 184 13.39 28.61 22.45
C PHE A 184 14.66 28.91 21.66
N LYS A 185 15.82 28.42 22.11
CA LYS A 185 17.08 28.50 21.37
C LYS A 185 17.04 27.71 20.06
N SER A 186 16.39 26.54 20.05
CA SER A 186 16.23 25.73 18.83
C SER A 186 15.34 26.42 17.78
N TYR A 187 14.35 27.20 18.21
CA TYR A 187 13.45 27.92 17.31
C TYR A 187 13.99 29.30 16.89
N LYS A 188 14.52 30.09 17.83
CA LYS A 188 15.05 31.44 17.59
C LYS A 188 16.30 31.70 18.46
N PRO A 189 17.49 31.29 17.98
CA PRO A 189 18.73 31.45 18.75
C PRO A 189 19.08 32.92 19.03
N GLU A 190 18.60 33.86 18.21
CA GLU A 190 18.85 35.30 18.33
C GLU A 190 18.36 35.91 19.64
N TYR A 191 17.31 35.36 20.25
CA TYR A 191 16.71 35.94 21.45
C TYR A 191 17.26 35.37 22.75
N VAL A 192 17.99 34.26 22.67
CA VAL A 192 18.37 33.45 23.83
C VAL A 192 19.90 33.49 24.01
N PRO A 193 20.42 33.79 25.21
CA PRO A 193 21.86 33.89 25.45
C PRO A 193 22.61 32.57 25.15
N GLU A 194 23.85 32.67 24.66
CA GLU A 194 24.64 31.53 24.17
C GLU A 194 24.92 30.45 25.23
N LYS A 195 25.07 30.86 26.50
CA LYS A 195 25.42 30.00 27.64
C LYS A 195 24.17 29.39 28.31
N ILE A 196 23.64 28.30 27.73
CA ILE A 196 22.64 27.46 28.39
C ILE A 196 23.24 26.08 28.62
N GLU A 197 23.10 25.56 29.85
CA GLU A 197 23.51 24.20 30.21
C GLU A 197 22.70 23.16 29.42
N THR A 198 23.37 22.17 28.84
CA THR A 198 22.71 21.08 28.12
C THR A 198 22.08 20.10 29.10
N ILE A 199 20.77 19.84 28.95
CA ILE A 199 20.04 18.89 29.80
C ILE A 199 19.39 17.81 28.92
N ASN A 200 19.42 16.57 29.40
CA ASN A 200 18.65 15.48 28.82
C ASN A 200 17.15 15.70 29.08
N ILE A 201 16.43 16.09 28.03
CA ILE A 201 15.01 16.46 28.01
C ILE A 201 14.14 15.36 28.64
N GLN A 202 14.47 14.09 28.42
CA GLN A 202 13.69 12.96 28.96
C GLN A 202 13.74 12.83 30.48
N SER A 203 14.83 13.31 31.12
CA SER A 203 14.96 13.30 32.59
C SER A 203 14.40 14.55 33.27
N THR A 204 13.94 15.53 32.48
CA THR A 204 13.40 16.80 33.02
C THR A 204 11.92 16.74 33.36
N TRP A 205 11.16 15.91 32.66
CA TRP A 205 9.72 15.81 32.82
C TRP A 205 9.35 14.63 33.70
N ARG A 206 8.42 14.83 34.65
CA ARG A 206 7.85 13.72 35.41
C ARG A 206 6.83 12.99 34.54
N PRO A 207 6.83 11.66 34.48
CA PRO A 207 5.81 10.93 33.74
C PRO A 207 4.40 11.19 34.30
N ILE A 208 3.40 10.97 33.45
CA ILE A 208 1.98 10.96 33.84
C ILE A 208 1.75 9.72 34.73
N PRO A 209 0.86 9.77 35.74
CA PRO A 209 0.51 8.58 36.51
C PRO A 209 0.05 7.42 35.61
N GLU A 210 0.57 6.21 35.85
CA GLU A 210 0.37 5.03 35.01
C GLU A 210 -1.11 4.71 34.73
N VAL A 211 -1.98 4.94 35.72
CA VAL A 211 -3.44 4.74 35.65
C VAL A 211 -4.11 5.62 34.59
N LEU A 212 -3.61 6.84 34.38
CA LEU A 212 -4.13 7.75 33.35
C LEU A 212 -3.55 7.41 31.98
N SER A 213 -2.27 7.04 31.91
CA SER A 213 -1.64 6.67 30.64
C SER A 213 -2.23 5.40 30.03
N SER A 214 -2.56 4.38 30.84
CA SER A 214 -3.22 3.17 30.33
C SER A 214 -4.63 3.48 29.80
N GLY A 215 -5.43 4.22 30.57
CA GLY A 215 -6.77 4.63 30.15
C GLY A 215 -6.79 5.50 28.90
N PHE A 216 -5.86 6.44 28.75
CA PHE A 216 -5.74 7.27 27.54
C PHE A 216 -5.18 6.51 26.34
N ALA A 217 -4.27 5.56 26.55
CA ALA A 217 -3.77 4.68 25.49
C ALA A 217 -4.92 3.81 24.93
N GLU A 218 -5.70 3.18 25.80
CA GLU A 218 -6.86 2.40 25.41
C GLU A 218 -7.94 3.26 24.71
N ALA A 219 -8.17 4.49 25.19
CA ALA A 219 -9.07 5.43 24.52
C ALA A 219 -8.57 5.79 23.10
N ARG A 220 -7.27 6.02 22.94
CA ARG A 220 -6.66 6.28 21.63
C ARG A 220 -6.79 5.08 20.70
N ASP A 221 -6.51 3.87 21.19
CA ASP A 221 -6.60 2.65 20.40
C ASP A 221 -8.04 2.37 19.93
N ARG A 222 -9.03 2.70 20.76
CA ARG A 222 -10.46 2.68 20.37
C ARG A 222 -10.78 3.65 19.24
N ILE A 223 -10.28 4.88 19.31
CA ILE A 223 -10.47 5.88 18.26
C ILE A 223 -9.80 5.45 16.95
N ILE A 224 -8.58 4.90 17.02
CA ILE A 224 -7.86 4.40 15.84
C ILE A 224 -8.63 3.22 15.22
N THR A 225 -9.07 2.26 16.03
CA THR A 225 -9.84 1.11 15.52
C THR A 225 -11.21 1.48 14.95
N GLN A 226 -11.86 2.54 15.44
CA GLN A 226 -13.08 3.08 14.81
C GLN A 226 -12.78 3.76 13.48
N LYS A 227 -11.75 4.60 13.38
CA LYS A 227 -11.36 5.25 12.12
C LYS A 227 -10.94 4.27 11.03
N VAL A 228 -10.30 3.16 11.41
CA VAL A 228 -9.96 2.06 10.48
C VAL A 228 -11.22 1.36 9.95
N LYS A 229 -12.30 1.27 10.75
CA LYS A 229 -13.58 0.70 10.32
C LYS A 229 -14.38 1.64 9.42
N ASP A 230 -14.26 2.95 9.64
CA ASP A 230 -14.97 3.98 8.86
C ASP A 230 -14.23 4.38 7.56
N GLY A 231 -13.04 3.82 7.28
CA GLY A 231 -12.33 4.00 6.01
C GLY A 231 -11.69 5.37 5.81
N GLU A 232 -11.57 6.20 6.86
CA GLU A 232 -11.06 7.57 6.76
C GLU A 232 -9.53 7.72 6.98
N ASP A 233 -8.83 6.67 7.41
CA ASP A 233 -7.39 6.73 7.64
C ASP A 233 -6.58 6.45 6.36
N PHE A 234 -6.53 7.44 5.47
CA PHE A 234 -5.45 7.56 4.49
C PHE A 234 -4.16 8.01 5.20
N GLY A 235 -3.53 7.10 5.94
CA GLY A 235 -2.10 7.14 6.27
C GLY A 235 -1.44 8.44 6.77
N CYS A 236 -2.13 9.47 7.29
CA CYS A 236 -1.54 10.78 7.66
C CYS A 236 -0.40 10.73 8.72
N ASP A 237 -0.11 9.56 9.30
CA ASP A 237 1.00 9.38 10.23
C ASP A 237 2.33 9.24 9.50
N TRP A 238 2.96 10.37 9.18
CA TRP A 238 4.35 10.44 8.71
C TRP A 238 5.38 9.89 9.71
N SER A 239 4.93 9.54 10.92
CA SER A 239 5.73 8.99 12.02
C SER A 239 5.77 7.45 12.08
N ARG A 240 5.12 6.72 11.17
CA ARG A 240 5.08 5.24 11.20
C ARG A 240 6.38 4.54 10.78
N PHE A 241 7.45 5.27 10.48
CA PHE A 241 8.78 4.69 10.50
C PHE A 241 9.24 4.48 11.96
N ASN A 242 8.76 3.39 12.56
CA ASN A 242 9.49 2.76 13.67
C ASN A 242 10.79 2.21 13.08
N ILE A 243 11.79 3.07 12.91
CA ILE A 243 13.17 2.65 12.67
C ILE A 243 13.51 1.73 13.85
N PRO A 244 13.68 0.41 13.66
CA PRO A 244 14.10 -0.45 14.74
C PRO A 244 15.50 0.03 15.13
N LYS A 245 15.57 0.74 16.28
CA LYS A 245 16.77 1.34 16.89
C LYS A 245 18.02 1.12 16.04
N ALA A 246 18.23 1.96 15.02
CA ALA A 246 19.39 1.85 14.16
C ALA A 246 20.63 1.77 15.05
N LYS A 247 21.52 0.82 14.77
CA LYS A 247 22.84 0.77 15.43
C LYS A 247 23.44 2.16 15.30
N LYS A 248 23.96 2.72 16.39
CA LYS A 248 24.33 4.15 16.59
C LYS A 248 25.15 4.84 15.48
N ASN A 249 25.64 4.11 14.47
CA ASN A 249 26.49 4.59 13.38
C ASN A 249 26.00 4.21 11.97
N GLN A 250 24.76 3.73 11.78
CA GLN A 250 24.20 3.44 10.45
C GLN A 250 23.10 4.45 10.09
N GLU A 251 23.32 5.20 9.01
CA GLU A 251 22.26 6.04 8.41
C GLU A 251 21.18 5.12 7.84
N PRO A 252 19.89 5.34 8.15
CA PRO A 252 18.81 4.51 7.60
C PRO A 252 18.76 4.66 6.07
N LEU A 253 18.42 3.57 5.38
CA LEU A 253 18.29 3.53 3.91
C LEU A 253 17.33 4.60 3.38
N LEU A 254 16.21 4.80 4.08
CA LEU A 254 15.31 5.92 3.84
C LEU A 254 15.55 7.00 4.89
N PRO A 255 16.00 8.19 4.48
CA PRO A 255 16.14 9.33 5.37
C PRO A 255 14.77 9.82 5.83
N SER A 256 14.67 10.21 7.10
CA SER A 256 13.47 10.83 7.65
C SER A 256 13.13 12.14 6.91
N VAL A 257 11.83 12.47 6.85
CA VAL A 257 11.32 13.73 6.27
C VAL A 257 12.08 14.92 6.88
N GLY A 258 12.96 15.53 6.08
CA GLY A 258 13.87 16.57 6.52
C GLY A 258 13.61 17.88 5.79
N TYR A 259 13.53 18.98 6.55
CA TYR A 259 13.39 20.33 6.04
C TYR A 259 14.70 21.09 6.26
N PHE A 260 15.31 21.56 5.17
CA PHE A 260 16.47 22.45 5.27
C PHE A 260 15.99 23.87 5.58
N ASN A 261 16.53 24.44 6.66
CA ASN A 261 16.30 25.84 7.05
C ASN A 261 17.59 26.61 6.82
N ILE A 262 17.71 27.27 5.66
CA ILE A 262 18.77 28.26 5.41
C ILE A 262 18.31 29.61 5.96
N GLY A 263 19.10 30.17 6.88
CA GLY A 263 18.94 31.52 7.39
C GLY A 263 17.82 31.71 8.42
N SER A 264 17.77 32.93 8.96
CA SER A 264 16.69 33.39 9.83
C SER A 264 15.34 33.27 9.12
N SER A 265 14.27 33.09 9.89
CA SER A 265 12.88 32.91 9.42
C SER A 265 12.29 34.08 8.61
N ILE A 266 13.13 35.00 8.14
CA ILE A 266 12.79 36.22 7.40
C ILE A 266 12.45 35.91 5.93
N LEU A 267 13.00 34.82 5.37
CA LEU A 267 12.72 34.38 3.99
C LEU A 267 11.59 33.34 3.89
N LYS A 268 11.03 32.88 5.02
CA LYS A 268 9.89 31.96 5.00
C LYS A 268 8.61 32.74 4.76
N ASN A 269 7.84 32.38 3.74
CA ASN A 269 6.49 32.91 3.58
C ASN A 269 5.66 32.49 4.80
N LYS A 270 5.01 33.46 5.46
CA LYS A 270 4.20 33.24 6.67
C LYS A 270 3.03 32.26 6.47
N ASN A 271 2.74 31.89 5.24
CA ASN A 271 1.60 31.04 4.86
C ASN A 271 2.01 29.61 4.47
N GLU A 272 3.30 29.27 4.50
CA GLU A 272 3.78 27.92 4.17
C GLU A 272 3.55 26.96 5.34
N LYS A 273 2.77 25.90 5.11
CA LYS A 273 2.52 24.83 6.09
C LYS A 273 3.47 23.66 5.87
N LEU A 274 3.86 22.98 6.95
CA LEU A 274 4.63 21.74 6.85
C LEU A 274 3.67 20.56 6.61
N ILE A 275 4.20 19.48 6.04
CA ILE A 275 3.43 18.25 5.80
C ILE A 275 2.92 17.64 7.11
N PHE A 276 3.68 17.81 8.21
CA PHE A 276 3.27 17.37 9.55
C PHE A 276 2.07 18.13 10.14
N ASP A 277 1.76 19.32 9.62
CA ASP A 277 0.64 20.13 10.09
C ASP A 277 -0.69 19.69 9.49
N VAL A 278 -0.67 18.77 8.52
CA VAL A 278 -1.84 18.30 7.79
C VAL A 278 -2.21 16.90 8.26
N SER A 279 -3.43 16.78 8.80
CA SER A 279 -3.92 15.53 9.42
C SER A 279 -5.08 14.88 8.66
N SER A 280 -5.58 15.52 7.60
CA SER A 280 -6.71 15.01 6.79
C SER A 280 -6.51 15.30 5.31
N MET A 281 -6.99 14.41 4.43
CA MET A 281 -7.00 14.57 2.97
C MET A 281 -7.73 15.85 2.52
N SER A 282 -8.79 16.22 3.22
CA SER A 282 -9.53 17.46 2.98
C SER A 282 -8.67 18.72 3.23
N GLN A 283 -7.72 18.64 4.16
CA GLN A 283 -6.79 19.72 4.46
C GLN A 283 -5.66 19.76 3.43
N ILE A 284 -5.21 18.61 2.90
CA ILE A 284 -4.22 18.55 1.82
C ILE A 284 -4.75 19.26 0.58
N GLY A 285 -5.99 18.97 0.17
CA GLY A 285 -6.61 19.65 -0.98
C GLY A 285 -6.70 21.17 -0.80
N LYS A 286 -7.01 21.65 0.42
CA LYS A 286 -7.09 23.09 0.73
C LYS A 286 -5.72 23.78 0.79
N TYR A 287 -4.69 23.07 1.24
CA TYR A 287 -3.35 23.63 1.46
C TYR A 287 -2.33 23.17 0.41
N HIS A 288 -2.73 22.51 -0.68
CA HIS A 288 -1.83 21.96 -1.70
C HIS A 288 -0.81 22.99 -2.18
N SER A 289 -1.26 24.20 -2.54
CA SER A 289 -0.40 25.29 -3.01
C SER A 289 0.42 25.98 -1.92
N LEU A 290 0.15 25.69 -0.65
CA LEU A 290 0.79 26.31 0.52
C LEU A 290 1.69 25.33 1.28
N LEU A 291 1.81 24.08 0.82
CA LEU A 291 2.60 23.06 1.49
C LEU A 291 4.08 23.15 1.10
N LYS A 292 4.94 23.27 2.10
CA LYS A 292 6.38 23.12 1.90
C LYS A 292 6.74 21.65 1.79
N LEU A 293 7.30 21.28 0.64
CA LEU A 293 7.80 19.93 0.37
C LEU A 293 9.13 19.69 1.11
N PRO A 294 9.41 18.46 1.55
CA PRO A 294 10.66 18.13 2.20
C PRO A 294 11.80 18.22 1.20
N CYS A 295 13.01 18.52 1.70
CA CYS A 295 14.19 18.58 0.84
C CYS A 295 14.58 17.17 0.36
N ASN A 296 14.24 16.15 1.14
CA ASN A 296 14.47 14.77 0.77
C ASN A 296 13.22 14.13 0.17
N ALA A 297 13.12 14.15 -1.15
CA ALA A 297 11.94 13.68 -1.85
C ALA A 297 11.71 12.15 -1.71
N THR A 298 12.74 11.32 -1.47
CA THR A 298 12.57 9.87 -1.31
C THR A 298 11.82 9.50 -0.02
N SER A 299 11.86 10.38 0.99
CA SER A 299 11.06 10.23 2.22
C SER A 299 9.54 10.31 1.97
N MET A 300 9.12 10.82 0.81
CA MET A 300 7.71 10.85 0.41
C MET A 300 7.19 9.47 0.00
N LEU A 301 8.07 8.50 -0.29
CA LEU A 301 7.64 7.15 -0.64
C LEU A 301 7.04 6.37 0.53
N THR A 302 7.17 6.91 1.74
CA THR A 302 6.77 6.27 2.99
C THR A 302 5.26 6.20 3.19
N ASN A 303 4.49 6.95 2.41
CA ASN A 303 3.05 7.11 2.59
C ASN A 303 2.33 7.39 1.27
N SER A 304 1.09 6.90 1.18
CA SER A 304 0.13 7.19 0.11
C SER A 304 -0.03 8.70 -0.19
N ILE A 305 -0.11 9.53 0.85
CA ILE A 305 -0.19 11.00 0.68
C ILE A 305 1.07 11.55 0.01
N GLY A 306 2.23 10.97 0.31
CA GLY A 306 3.47 11.36 -0.33
C GLY A 306 3.47 11.06 -1.82
N TYR A 307 2.88 9.93 -2.24
CA TYR A 307 2.67 9.61 -3.65
C TYR A 307 1.81 10.67 -4.35
N HIS A 308 0.65 11.02 -3.75
CA HIS A 308 -0.23 12.07 -4.25
C HIS A 308 0.50 13.40 -4.41
N LEU A 309 1.27 13.82 -3.40
CA LEU A 309 2.02 15.07 -3.47
C LEU A 309 3.08 15.01 -4.57
N LEU A 310 3.88 13.95 -4.66
CA LEU A 310 4.90 13.81 -5.72
C LEU A 310 4.31 13.98 -7.14
N ILE A 311 3.13 13.44 -7.40
CA ILE A 311 2.49 13.46 -8.72
C ILE A 311 2.03 14.86 -9.13
N TYR A 312 1.55 15.67 -8.19
CA TYR A 312 0.98 17.00 -8.49
C TYR A 312 1.93 18.16 -8.16
N THR A 313 3.19 17.87 -7.81
CA THR A 313 4.23 18.87 -7.57
C THR A 313 4.92 19.37 -8.84
N ASP A 314 5.71 20.43 -8.70
CA ASP A 314 6.48 21.02 -9.78
C ASP A 314 7.43 20.01 -10.45
N LEU A 315 7.61 20.17 -11.76
CA LEU A 315 8.45 19.30 -12.59
C LEU A 315 9.90 19.22 -12.08
N GLU A 316 10.45 20.33 -11.58
CA GLU A 316 11.79 20.36 -10.98
C GLU A 316 11.88 19.45 -9.74
N TYR A 317 10.83 19.40 -8.92
CA TYR A 317 10.79 18.56 -7.73
C TYR A 317 10.68 17.08 -8.10
N GLN A 318 9.87 16.76 -9.12
CA GLN A 318 9.78 15.42 -9.68
C GLN A 318 11.12 14.93 -10.25
N GLN A 319 11.88 15.80 -10.93
CA GLN A 319 13.24 15.47 -11.42
C GLN A 319 14.24 15.25 -10.28
N ARG A 320 14.18 16.06 -9.21
CA ARG A 320 15.01 15.85 -8.01
C ARG A 320 14.67 14.53 -7.33
N PHE A 321 13.39 14.19 -7.23
CA PHE A 321 12.94 12.91 -6.73
C PHE A 321 13.51 11.75 -7.55
N MET A 322 13.37 11.82 -8.88
CA MET A 322 13.93 10.85 -9.82
C MET A 322 15.43 10.61 -9.62
N HIS A 323 16.23 11.68 -9.56
CA HIS A 323 17.66 11.58 -9.35
C HIS A 323 18.00 10.98 -7.97
N ASN A 324 17.30 11.43 -6.92
CA ASN A 324 17.51 10.90 -5.58
C ASN A 324 17.11 9.43 -5.48
N LEU A 325 16.03 9.02 -6.15
CA LEU A 325 15.59 7.64 -6.21
C LEU A 325 16.65 6.77 -6.89
N TYR A 326 17.15 7.18 -8.06
CA TYR A 326 18.24 6.49 -8.75
C TYR A 326 19.44 6.30 -7.84
N TYR A 327 19.89 7.40 -7.23
CA TYR A 327 21.07 7.39 -6.38
C TYR A 327 20.86 6.50 -5.16
N THR A 328 19.68 6.51 -4.53
CA THR A 328 19.38 5.61 -3.40
C THR A 328 19.39 4.15 -3.80
N LEU A 329 18.81 3.81 -4.96
CA LEU A 329 18.81 2.44 -5.49
C LEU A 329 20.23 1.99 -5.85
N TRP A 330 20.95 2.79 -6.63
CA TRP A 330 22.33 2.51 -7.02
C TRP A 330 23.26 2.39 -5.81
N LYS A 331 23.16 3.32 -4.85
CA LYS A 331 23.96 3.28 -3.62
C LYS A 331 23.67 2.03 -2.79
N SER A 332 22.40 1.67 -2.61
CA SER A 332 22.02 0.56 -1.74
C SER A 332 22.26 -0.83 -2.34
N PHE A 333 22.10 -0.99 -3.65
CA PHE A 333 22.15 -2.30 -4.34
C PHE A 333 23.41 -2.54 -5.18
N ILE A 334 24.23 -1.52 -5.48
CA ILE A 334 25.44 -1.69 -6.29
C ILE A 334 26.67 -1.23 -5.51
N PHE A 335 26.66 -0.01 -4.98
CA PHE A 335 27.84 0.58 -4.33
C PHE A 335 28.08 0.08 -2.90
N GLU A 336 27.03 0.00 -2.07
CA GLU A 336 27.11 -0.36 -0.65
C GLU A 336 26.49 -1.71 -0.31
N ASN A 337 26.74 -2.71 -1.16
CA ASN A 337 26.20 -4.06 -0.96
C ASN A 337 26.58 -4.66 0.39
N GLY A 338 25.57 -4.98 1.21
CA GLY A 338 25.71 -5.57 2.53
C GLY A 338 25.73 -4.58 3.71
N ARG A 339 25.63 -3.26 3.48
CA ARG A 339 25.48 -2.29 4.58
C ARG A 339 24.08 -2.26 5.18
N TYR A 340 23.07 -2.51 4.34
CA TYR A 340 21.66 -2.48 4.69
C TYR A 340 21.10 -3.90 4.81
N SER A 341 20.05 -4.07 5.61
CA SER A 341 19.39 -5.37 5.73
C SER A 341 18.59 -5.69 4.46
N CYS A 342 18.47 -6.98 4.12
CA CYS A 342 17.64 -7.42 2.98
C CYS A 342 16.19 -6.94 3.15
N GLU A 343 15.66 -6.90 4.37
CA GLU A 343 14.31 -6.42 4.68
C GLU A 343 14.12 -4.91 4.40
N GLU A 344 15.12 -4.08 4.71
CA GLU A 344 15.08 -2.64 4.38
C GLU A 344 15.13 -2.42 2.87
N MET A 345 15.98 -3.18 2.17
CA MET A 345 16.09 -3.13 0.71
C MET A 345 14.78 -3.60 0.04
N ASP A 346 14.21 -4.71 0.54
CA ASP A 346 12.90 -5.22 0.14
C ASP A 346 11.79 -4.19 0.39
N SER A 347 11.82 -3.51 1.53
CA SER A 347 10.84 -2.48 1.87
C SER A 347 10.89 -1.31 0.89
N LEU A 348 12.09 -0.88 0.47
CA LEU A 348 12.23 0.20 -0.50
C LEU A 348 11.70 -0.22 -1.87
N LEU A 349 11.98 -1.44 -2.33
CA LEU A 349 11.44 -1.96 -3.59
C LEU A 349 9.91 -2.11 -3.52
N ASN A 350 9.35 -2.50 -2.37
CA ASN A 350 7.90 -2.54 -2.20
C ASN A 350 7.28 -1.13 -2.18
N MET A 351 7.92 -0.15 -1.55
CA MET A 351 7.46 1.24 -1.56
C MET A 351 7.51 1.87 -2.96
N THR A 352 8.52 1.53 -3.77
CA THR A 352 8.56 1.97 -5.17
C THR A 352 7.52 1.26 -6.04
N LEU A 353 7.24 -0.02 -5.76
CA LEU A 353 6.14 -0.76 -6.39
C LEU A 353 4.77 -0.15 -6.06
N ASP A 354 4.52 0.18 -4.80
CA ASP A 354 3.27 0.81 -4.36
C ASP A 354 3.10 2.18 -5.03
N PHE A 355 4.19 2.93 -5.19
CA PHE A 355 4.19 4.16 -5.96
C PHE A 355 3.85 3.94 -7.45
N PHE A 356 4.40 2.91 -8.09
CA PHE A 356 4.07 2.57 -9.49
C PHE A 356 2.63 2.12 -9.65
N ASN A 357 2.11 1.30 -8.72
CA ASN A 357 0.71 0.90 -8.72
C ASN A 357 -0.22 2.09 -8.53
N TYR A 358 0.18 3.05 -7.69
CA TYR A 358 -0.56 4.28 -7.47
C TYR A 358 -0.55 5.19 -8.73
N MET A 359 0.61 5.35 -9.38
CA MET A 359 0.72 6.14 -10.62
C MET A 359 0.16 5.42 -11.85
N GLN A 360 0.04 4.09 -11.79
CA GLN A 360 -0.22 3.22 -12.94
C GLN A 360 0.79 3.39 -14.08
N ASN A 361 2.00 3.90 -13.80
CA ASN A 361 3.07 4.08 -14.76
C ASN A 361 4.43 3.92 -14.05
N GLY A 362 5.43 3.39 -14.76
CA GLY A 362 6.79 3.28 -14.24
C GLY A 362 7.66 4.49 -14.57
N ILE A 363 8.90 4.41 -14.11
CA ILE A 363 9.90 5.48 -14.27
C ILE A 363 11.11 4.89 -15.00
N THR A 364 11.51 5.50 -16.11
CA THR A 364 12.63 5.07 -16.97
C THR A 364 13.93 4.87 -16.18
N ILE A 365 14.21 5.74 -15.20
CA ILE A 365 15.38 5.65 -14.33
C ILE A 365 15.47 4.33 -13.56
N VAL A 366 14.33 3.76 -13.17
CA VAL A 366 14.31 2.46 -12.50
C VAL A 366 14.65 1.33 -13.49
N ASP A 367 14.27 1.47 -14.76
CA ASP A 367 14.66 0.54 -15.82
C ASP A 367 16.19 0.56 -16.04
N TYR A 368 16.84 1.74 -16.01
CA TYR A 368 18.31 1.86 -16.06
C TYR A 368 18.98 1.20 -14.86
N PHE A 369 18.46 1.42 -13.65
CA PHE A 369 18.97 0.77 -12.45
C PHE A 369 18.86 -0.76 -12.54
N ILE A 370 17.72 -1.28 -13.00
CA ILE A 370 17.51 -2.72 -13.17
C ILE A 370 18.53 -3.31 -14.14
N ASN A 371 18.83 -2.61 -15.25
CA ASN A 371 19.86 -3.03 -16.20
C ASN A 371 21.25 -3.15 -15.56
N GLU A 372 21.69 -2.13 -14.82
CA GLU A 372 22.98 -2.15 -14.12
C GLU A 372 23.04 -3.22 -13.02
N TYR A 373 21.94 -3.37 -12.27
CA TYR A 373 21.85 -4.35 -11.19
C TYR A 373 21.90 -5.78 -11.71
N LEU A 374 21.10 -6.13 -12.73
CA LEU A 374 21.05 -7.47 -13.30
C LEU A 374 22.34 -7.86 -14.03
N CYS A 375 23.10 -6.89 -14.55
CA CYS A 375 24.46 -7.13 -15.04
C CYS A 375 25.42 -7.58 -13.93
N SER A 376 25.18 -7.13 -12.69
CA SER A 376 26.11 -7.27 -11.57
C SER A 376 25.73 -8.42 -10.61
N TYR A 377 24.43 -8.65 -10.38
CA TYR A 377 23.91 -9.60 -9.40
C TYR A 377 22.63 -10.29 -9.90
N ILE A 378 22.67 -11.62 -10.01
CA ILE A 378 21.59 -12.39 -10.66
C ILE A 378 20.53 -12.90 -9.66
N ASP A 379 20.88 -13.16 -8.39
CA ASP A 379 20.05 -14.03 -7.52
C ASP A 379 19.32 -13.36 -6.34
N ASN A 380 19.72 -12.16 -5.92
CA ASN A 380 19.08 -11.49 -4.77
C ASN A 380 17.89 -10.62 -5.22
N HIS A 381 16.78 -10.64 -4.45
CA HIS A 381 15.58 -9.81 -4.67
C HIS A 381 14.83 -10.00 -6.02
N GLN A 382 15.04 -11.12 -6.72
CA GLN A 382 14.47 -11.40 -8.05
C GLN A 382 12.96 -11.15 -8.15
N ILE A 383 12.17 -11.53 -7.14
CA ILE A 383 10.70 -11.42 -7.18
C ILE A 383 10.24 -9.96 -7.25
N GLN A 384 10.87 -9.08 -6.48
CA GLN A 384 10.47 -7.67 -6.44
C GLN A 384 10.96 -6.93 -7.68
N ILE A 385 12.16 -7.26 -8.17
CA ILE A 385 12.69 -6.71 -9.42
C ILE A 385 11.80 -7.13 -10.61
N PHE A 386 11.35 -8.38 -10.64
CA PHE A 386 10.35 -8.87 -11.57
C PHE A 386 9.01 -8.13 -11.48
N ASN A 387 8.60 -7.72 -10.28
CA ASN A 387 7.41 -6.88 -10.12
C ASN A 387 7.63 -5.46 -10.64
N LEU A 388 8.83 -4.89 -10.48
CA LEU A 388 9.13 -3.54 -10.96
C LEU A 388 9.15 -3.49 -12.49
N MET A 389 9.71 -4.53 -13.13
CA MET A 389 9.68 -4.68 -14.59
C MET A 389 8.25 -4.74 -15.17
N GLN A 390 7.21 -5.02 -14.38
CA GLN A 390 5.83 -5.01 -14.87
C GLN A 390 5.36 -3.62 -15.30
N TRP A 391 6.02 -2.56 -14.82
CA TRP A 391 5.65 -1.17 -15.09
C TRP A 391 6.66 -0.44 -15.99
N SER A 392 7.58 -1.13 -16.67
CA SER A 392 8.65 -0.50 -17.45
C SER A 392 8.11 0.51 -18.48
N SER A 393 8.65 1.73 -18.47
CA SER A 393 8.22 2.84 -19.33
C SER A 393 9.19 3.13 -20.48
N ALA A 394 10.35 2.45 -20.49
CA ALA A 394 11.40 2.55 -21.49
C ALA A 394 10.92 2.54 -22.95
N SER A 395 11.65 3.22 -23.83
CA SER A 395 11.41 3.18 -25.28
C SER A 395 11.61 1.77 -25.85
N SER A 396 11.15 1.49 -27.08
CA SER A 396 11.28 0.15 -27.67
C SER A 396 12.72 -0.40 -27.70
N PRO A 397 13.77 0.35 -28.11
CA PRO A 397 15.14 -0.18 -28.07
C PRO A 397 15.67 -0.34 -26.64
N GLU A 398 15.35 0.60 -25.75
CA GLU A 398 15.77 0.54 -24.34
C GLU A 398 15.12 -0.64 -23.62
N LEU A 399 13.88 -0.99 -23.95
CA LEU A 399 13.21 -2.16 -23.41
C LEU A 399 13.92 -3.46 -23.81
N GLU A 400 14.35 -3.58 -25.07
CA GLU A 400 15.12 -4.72 -25.56
C GLU A 400 16.44 -4.87 -24.81
N ASP A 401 17.19 -3.78 -24.70
CA ASP A 401 18.53 -3.77 -24.12
C ASP A 401 18.52 -3.92 -22.59
N TYR A 402 17.61 -3.22 -21.89
CA TYR A 402 17.60 -3.15 -20.43
C TYR A 402 16.84 -4.31 -19.80
N VAL A 403 15.67 -4.67 -20.34
CA VAL A 403 14.77 -5.62 -19.69
C VAL A 403 14.81 -6.99 -20.39
N LEU A 404 14.59 -7.03 -21.70
CA LEU A 404 14.39 -8.29 -22.42
C LEU A 404 15.67 -9.12 -22.53
N LYS A 405 16.83 -8.49 -22.76
CA LYS A 405 18.12 -9.18 -22.78
C LYS A 405 18.40 -9.92 -21.46
N HIS A 406 18.17 -9.26 -20.32
CA HIS A 406 18.39 -9.85 -19.01
C HIS A 406 17.40 -10.98 -18.71
N LEU A 407 16.12 -10.76 -19.01
CA LEU A 407 15.10 -11.81 -18.88
C LEU A 407 15.46 -13.05 -19.69
N LYS A 408 16.00 -12.88 -20.91
CA LYS A 408 16.45 -13.99 -21.75
C LYS A 408 17.62 -14.75 -21.12
N LEU A 409 18.60 -14.06 -20.56
CA LEU A 409 19.74 -14.70 -19.88
C LEU A 409 19.29 -15.49 -18.65
N VAL A 410 18.48 -14.89 -17.78
CA VAL A 410 17.92 -15.54 -16.59
C VAL A 410 17.02 -16.72 -16.98
N PHE A 411 16.26 -16.59 -18.08
CA PHE A 411 15.39 -17.65 -18.56
C PHE A 411 16.16 -18.91 -18.96
N TYR A 412 17.34 -18.79 -19.60
CA TYR A 412 18.12 -19.96 -19.99
C TYR A 412 18.85 -20.64 -18.82
N SER A 413 19.23 -19.88 -17.79
CA SER A 413 19.95 -20.42 -16.62
C SER A 413 19.04 -20.98 -15.51
N SER A 414 17.74 -20.65 -15.51
CA SER A 414 16.85 -20.88 -14.37
C SER A 414 16.00 -22.16 -14.43
N SER A 415 15.29 -22.44 -13.34
CA SER A 415 14.33 -23.54 -13.19
C SER A 415 12.97 -23.23 -13.84
N VAL A 416 12.12 -24.27 -14.03
CA VAL A 416 10.78 -24.13 -14.64
C VAL A 416 9.93 -23.07 -13.94
N ASP A 417 9.95 -23.02 -12.60
CA ASP A 417 9.14 -22.07 -11.83
C ASP A 417 9.54 -20.62 -12.09
N ILE A 418 10.83 -20.34 -12.19
CA ILE A 418 11.35 -19.00 -12.50
C ILE A 418 11.00 -18.63 -13.95
N LYS A 419 11.09 -19.57 -14.89
CA LYS A 419 10.65 -19.35 -16.28
C LYS A 419 9.16 -19.03 -16.38
N CYS A 420 8.32 -19.72 -15.61
CA CYS A 420 6.90 -19.40 -15.49
C CYS A 420 6.68 -18.00 -14.91
N LYS A 421 7.45 -17.60 -13.88
CA LYS A 421 7.39 -16.25 -13.32
C LYS A 421 7.79 -15.20 -14.35
N ILE A 422 8.82 -15.43 -15.16
CA ILE A 422 9.24 -14.53 -16.24
C ILE A 422 8.14 -14.37 -17.29
N ILE A 423 7.48 -15.47 -17.70
CA ILE A 423 6.32 -15.35 -18.60
C ILE A 423 5.21 -14.51 -17.95
N ARG A 424 4.96 -14.72 -16.65
CA ARG A 424 3.95 -13.95 -15.92
C ARG A 424 4.29 -12.46 -15.78
N THR A 425 5.57 -12.10 -15.69
CA THR A 425 5.99 -10.69 -15.65
C THR A 425 5.80 -10.04 -17.01
N VAL A 426 6.23 -10.69 -18.09
CA VAL A 426 6.02 -10.20 -19.48
C VAL A 426 4.52 -10.09 -19.80
N LYS A 427 3.73 -11.06 -19.34
CA LYS A 427 2.27 -11.04 -19.36
C LYS A 427 1.74 -9.76 -18.69
N ARG A 428 2.09 -9.52 -17.43
CA ARG A 428 1.63 -8.32 -16.71
C ARG A 428 2.11 -7.01 -17.33
N LEU A 429 3.34 -6.97 -17.84
CA LEU A 429 3.88 -5.83 -18.57
C LEU A 429 3.02 -5.49 -19.79
N LEU A 430 2.65 -6.50 -20.58
CA LEU A 430 1.76 -6.34 -21.74
C LEU A 430 0.40 -5.73 -21.32
N LEU A 431 -0.19 -6.20 -20.22
CA LEU A 431 -1.42 -5.62 -19.69
C LEU A 431 -1.23 -4.17 -19.24
N ASN A 432 -0.20 -3.88 -18.45
CA ASN A 432 0.03 -2.55 -17.92
C ASN A 432 0.28 -1.54 -19.05
N LEU A 433 1.07 -1.89 -20.06
CA LEU A 433 1.24 -1.08 -21.27
C LEU A 433 -0.09 -0.88 -22.00
N SER A 434 -0.95 -1.91 -22.09
CA SER A 434 -2.26 -1.73 -22.74
C SER A 434 -3.19 -0.80 -21.96
N ILE A 435 -3.18 -0.85 -20.62
CA ILE A 435 -4.04 -0.04 -19.73
C ILE A 435 -3.63 1.44 -19.76
N VAL A 436 -2.33 1.72 -19.66
CA VAL A 436 -1.74 3.08 -19.73
C VAL A 436 -2.14 3.80 -21.01
N HIS A 437 -2.33 3.02 -22.08
CA HIS A 437 -2.63 3.52 -23.40
C HIS A 437 -4.07 3.24 -23.85
N ASP A 438 -4.99 3.08 -22.90
CA ASP A 438 -6.41 3.07 -23.24
C ASP A 438 -6.80 4.40 -23.90
N THR A 439 -7.56 4.28 -24.98
CA THR A 439 -8.03 5.37 -25.87
C THR A 439 -8.71 6.52 -25.14
N SER A 440 -9.19 6.30 -23.92
CA SER A 440 -9.77 7.34 -23.05
C SER A 440 -8.76 8.36 -22.53
N PHE A 441 -7.46 8.05 -22.54
CA PHE A 441 -6.40 8.89 -21.94
C PHE A 441 -5.35 9.40 -22.95
N GLU A 442 -5.53 9.16 -24.25
CA GLU A 442 -4.57 9.54 -25.31
C GLU A 442 -4.22 11.04 -25.35
N ASN A 443 -5.15 11.91 -24.94
CA ASN A 443 -5.01 13.36 -25.06
C ASN A 443 -4.54 14.06 -23.77
N THR A 444 -4.38 13.33 -22.67
CA THR A 444 -3.96 13.92 -21.38
C THR A 444 -2.54 13.51 -21.06
N PRO A 445 -1.58 14.45 -20.93
CA PRO A 445 -0.24 14.11 -20.49
C PRO A 445 -0.29 13.52 -19.08
N PHE A 446 0.57 12.53 -18.81
CA PHE A 446 0.66 11.97 -17.47
C PHE A 446 1.07 13.06 -16.46
N PRO A 447 0.39 13.17 -15.31
CA PRO A 447 0.64 14.24 -14.34
C PRO A 447 2.06 14.19 -13.77
N PHE A 448 2.66 12.99 -13.70
CA PHE A 448 4.06 12.82 -13.34
C PHE A 448 4.97 13.03 -14.57
N LEU A 449 5.90 13.98 -14.47
CA LEU A 449 6.89 14.38 -15.49
C LEU A 449 6.33 14.90 -16.82
N MET A 450 5.01 15.07 -16.92
CA MET A 450 4.33 15.49 -18.16
C MET A 450 4.76 14.67 -19.38
N GLN A 451 4.97 13.36 -19.18
CA GLN A 451 5.37 12.48 -20.27
C GLN A 451 4.23 12.39 -21.29
N SER A 452 4.55 12.66 -22.55
CA SER A 452 3.64 12.42 -23.66
C SER A 452 3.64 10.94 -24.01
N ASN A 453 2.44 10.37 -24.18
CA ASN A 453 2.28 9.02 -24.71
C ASN A 453 2.78 9.01 -26.16
N THR A 454 4.05 8.71 -26.34
CA THR A 454 4.64 8.62 -27.68
C THR A 454 4.05 7.40 -28.40
N ASN A 455 3.68 7.59 -29.66
CA ASN A 455 2.96 6.67 -30.55
C ASN A 455 3.67 5.31 -30.86
N GLN A 456 4.63 4.88 -30.04
CA GLN A 456 5.48 3.70 -30.26
C GLN A 456 4.92 2.39 -29.67
N LEU A 457 3.69 2.39 -29.16
CA LEU A 457 3.01 1.20 -28.64
C LEU A 457 3.01 0.01 -29.58
N LYS A 458 2.71 0.27 -30.86
CA LYS A 458 2.62 -0.77 -31.89
C LYS A 458 3.92 -1.54 -31.96
N ASP A 459 5.03 -0.82 -31.83
CA ASP A 459 6.37 -1.36 -31.97
C ASP A 459 6.79 -2.04 -30.66
N LYS A 460 6.49 -1.46 -29.50
CA LYS A 460 6.69 -2.12 -28.18
C LYS A 460 5.94 -3.46 -28.08
N ILE A 461 4.67 -3.52 -28.48
CA ILE A 461 3.87 -4.75 -28.44
C ILE A 461 4.43 -5.79 -29.42
N LYS A 462 4.84 -5.40 -30.63
CA LYS A 462 5.46 -6.32 -31.61
C LYS A 462 6.78 -6.90 -31.10
N VAL A 463 7.61 -6.08 -30.46
CA VAL A 463 8.87 -6.51 -29.85
C VAL A 463 8.60 -7.50 -28.72
N LEU A 464 7.65 -7.21 -27.83
CA LEU A 464 7.26 -8.12 -26.75
C LEU A 464 6.65 -9.43 -27.26
N ASP A 465 5.85 -9.37 -28.33
CA ASP A 465 5.27 -10.57 -28.96
C ASP A 465 6.34 -11.46 -29.61
N SER A 466 7.28 -10.86 -30.36
CA SER A 466 8.36 -11.63 -30.98
C SER A 466 9.29 -12.26 -29.93
N PHE A 467 9.62 -11.49 -28.88
CA PHE A 467 10.42 -11.94 -27.76
C PHE A 467 9.74 -13.07 -26.99
N SER A 468 8.48 -12.89 -26.56
CA SER A 468 7.72 -13.89 -25.82
C SER A 468 7.52 -15.19 -26.62
N LYS A 469 7.23 -15.09 -27.92
CA LYS A 469 7.18 -16.27 -28.82
C LYS A 469 8.49 -17.06 -28.79
N SER A 470 9.63 -16.37 -28.88
CA SER A 470 10.95 -17.03 -28.85
C SER A 470 11.24 -17.73 -27.51
N LEU A 471 10.87 -17.10 -26.39
CA LEU A 471 11.04 -17.68 -25.06
C LEU A 471 10.11 -18.87 -24.83
N ILE A 472 8.85 -18.77 -25.25
CA ILE A 472 7.87 -19.85 -25.07
C ILE A 472 8.29 -21.07 -25.90
N ILE A 473 8.68 -20.89 -27.16
CA ILE A 473 9.15 -22.00 -28.01
C ILE A 473 10.40 -22.65 -27.41
N SER A 474 11.39 -21.86 -27.00
CA SER A 474 12.61 -22.40 -26.40
C SER A 474 12.36 -23.08 -25.06
N GLY A 475 11.50 -22.51 -24.21
CA GLY A 475 11.11 -23.11 -22.92
C GLY A 475 10.38 -24.44 -23.07
N LEU A 476 9.44 -24.54 -24.01
CA LEU A 476 8.73 -25.79 -24.31
C LEU A 476 9.67 -26.88 -24.81
N ASN A 477 10.64 -26.52 -25.64
CA ASN A 477 11.64 -27.45 -26.16
C ASN A 477 12.61 -27.92 -25.06
N ILE A 478 13.04 -27.03 -24.15
CA ILE A 478 13.96 -27.37 -23.06
C ILE A 478 13.30 -28.31 -22.04
N HIS A 479 12.02 -28.10 -21.72
CA HIS A 479 11.29 -28.84 -20.68
C HIS A 479 10.36 -29.92 -21.21
N CYS A 480 10.55 -30.35 -22.46
CA CYS A 480 9.78 -31.43 -23.09
C CYS A 480 8.26 -31.31 -22.86
N PHE A 481 7.70 -30.11 -23.08
CA PHE A 481 6.26 -29.85 -22.94
C PHE A 481 5.68 -30.10 -21.54
N ASP A 482 6.36 -29.62 -20.48
CA ASP A 482 5.82 -29.65 -19.12
C ASP A 482 4.45 -28.94 -18.99
N SER A 483 3.54 -29.54 -18.22
CA SER A 483 2.16 -29.09 -18.07
C SER A 483 2.02 -27.72 -17.42
N ALA A 484 2.88 -27.41 -16.45
CA ALA A 484 2.84 -26.12 -15.75
C ALA A 484 3.24 -24.97 -16.69
N PHE A 485 4.32 -25.16 -17.46
CA PHE A 485 4.81 -24.18 -18.41
C PHE A 485 3.84 -23.96 -19.58
N ILE A 486 3.22 -25.02 -20.09
CA ILE A 486 2.15 -24.94 -21.09
C ILE A 486 0.97 -24.11 -20.58
N SER A 487 0.53 -24.35 -19.34
CA SER A 487 -0.59 -23.63 -18.74
C SER A 487 -0.32 -22.12 -18.63
N GLU A 488 0.90 -21.74 -18.24
CA GLU A 488 1.30 -20.33 -18.16
C GLU A 488 1.44 -19.71 -19.56
N SER A 489 1.97 -20.45 -20.53
CA SER A 489 2.06 -20.02 -21.94
C SER A 489 0.67 -19.78 -22.54
N LEU A 490 -0.31 -20.65 -22.26
CA LEU A 490 -1.70 -20.43 -22.66
C LEU A 490 -2.29 -19.19 -21.98
N SER A 491 -1.99 -18.98 -20.70
CA SER A 491 -2.49 -17.80 -19.98
C SER A 491 -1.97 -16.47 -20.57
N PHE A 492 -0.77 -16.49 -21.17
CA PHE A 492 -0.22 -15.35 -21.88
C PHE A 492 -1.03 -15.04 -23.15
N TYR A 493 -1.39 -16.05 -23.94
CA TYR A 493 -2.20 -15.81 -25.15
C TYR A 493 -3.67 -15.49 -24.85
N GLU A 494 -4.25 -16.08 -23.80
CA GLU A 494 -5.61 -15.73 -23.32
C GLU A 494 -5.70 -14.24 -22.91
N GLN A 495 -4.61 -13.66 -22.42
CA GLN A 495 -4.56 -12.26 -22.02
C GLN A 495 -4.82 -11.29 -23.18
N TYR A 496 -4.44 -11.65 -24.41
CA TYR A 496 -4.77 -10.84 -25.59
C TYR A 496 -6.29 -10.75 -25.80
N GLY A 497 -7.06 -11.74 -25.36
CA GLY A 497 -8.52 -11.68 -25.32
C GLY A 497 -9.04 -10.60 -24.36
N VAL A 498 -8.38 -10.41 -23.21
CA VAL A 498 -8.70 -9.34 -22.25
C VAL A 498 -8.34 -7.96 -22.81
N ILE A 499 -7.14 -7.83 -23.39
CA ILE A 499 -6.67 -6.58 -24.00
C ILE A 499 -7.57 -6.15 -25.16
N ARG A 500 -8.13 -7.11 -25.91
CA ARG A 500 -9.12 -6.83 -26.95
C ARG A 500 -10.38 -6.15 -26.40
N ASN A 501 -10.84 -6.50 -25.21
CA ASN A 501 -12.02 -5.84 -24.61
C ASN A 501 -11.77 -4.35 -24.34
N LEU A 502 -10.50 -3.93 -24.21
CA LEU A 502 -10.07 -2.53 -24.11
C LEU A 502 -9.98 -1.84 -25.48
N LYS A 503 -10.67 -2.35 -26.51
CA LYS A 503 -10.77 -1.79 -27.88
C LYS A 503 -9.45 -1.67 -28.65
N GLN A 504 -8.41 -2.40 -28.24
CA GLN A 504 -7.15 -2.44 -28.98
C GLN A 504 -7.17 -3.51 -30.09
N THR A 505 -6.68 -3.17 -31.28
CA THR A 505 -6.71 -4.02 -32.49
C THR A 505 -5.53 -5.01 -32.59
N TYR A 506 -4.92 -5.41 -31.47
CA TYR A 506 -3.75 -6.30 -31.48
C TYR A 506 -4.15 -7.74 -31.13
N VAL A 507 -3.78 -8.68 -32.00
CA VAL A 507 -3.91 -10.11 -31.73
C VAL A 507 -2.63 -10.82 -32.13
N ALA A 508 -2.00 -11.45 -31.13
CA ALA A 508 -0.91 -12.40 -31.34
C ALA A 508 -1.50 -13.81 -31.47
N LEU A 509 -1.21 -14.49 -32.57
CA LEU A 509 -1.55 -15.90 -32.73
C LEU A 509 -0.56 -16.76 -31.93
N ALA A 510 -1.10 -17.72 -31.17
CA ALA A 510 -0.29 -18.71 -30.46
C ALA A 510 0.53 -19.56 -31.46
N PRO A 511 1.82 -19.84 -31.19
CA PRO A 511 2.67 -20.60 -32.09
C PRO A 511 2.28 -22.08 -32.13
N PRO A 512 2.64 -22.82 -33.20
CA PRO A 512 2.34 -24.24 -33.34
C PRO A 512 2.77 -25.07 -32.13
N ALA A 513 3.95 -24.78 -31.57
CA ALA A 513 4.47 -25.47 -30.38
C ALA A 513 3.51 -25.39 -29.19
N VAL A 514 2.86 -24.25 -28.98
CA VAL A 514 1.89 -24.09 -27.89
C VAL A 514 0.59 -24.80 -28.22
N VAL A 515 0.07 -24.63 -29.44
CA VAL A 515 -1.23 -25.22 -29.84
C VAL A 515 -1.16 -26.76 -29.83
N TYR A 516 -0.18 -27.33 -30.52
CA TYR A 516 -0.04 -28.79 -30.61
C TYR A 516 0.56 -29.39 -29.33
N GLY A 517 1.47 -28.70 -28.64
CA GLY A 517 1.99 -29.15 -27.35
C GLY A 517 0.89 -29.23 -26.29
N SER A 518 -0.04 -28.28 -26.31
CA SER A 518 -1.21 -28.30 -25.43
C SER A 518 -2.24 -29.35 -25.87
N PHE A 519 -2.37 -29.62 -27.17
CA PHE A 519 -3.24 -30.69 -27.71
C PHE A 519 -2.74 -32.09 -27.34
N VAL A 520 -1.42 -32.28 -27.23
CA VAL A 520 -0.76 -33.55 -26.87
C VAL A 520 -0.50 -33.67 -25.35
N ASN A 521 -0.99 -32.71 -24.54
CA ASN A 521 -0.86 -32.76 -23.09
C ASN A 521 -1.98 -33.52 -22.35
N ARG A 522 -1.63 -34.21 -21.25
CA ARG A 522 -2.49 -35.15 -20.49
C ARG A 522 -3.66 -34.49 -19.76
N SER A 523 -3.68 -33.17 -19.66
CA SER A 523 -4.72 -32.43 -18.94
C SER A 523 -5.88 -32.03 -19.85
N CYS A 524 -7.08 -32.52 -19.54
CA CYS A 524 -8.30 -32.11 -20.23
C CYS A 524 -8.59 -30.61 -20.10
N ALA A 525 -8.21 -29.99 -18.98
CA ALA A 525 -8.38 -28.55 -18.78
C ALA A 525 -7.54 -27.73 -19.77
N ILE A 526 -6.31 -28.18 -20.06
CA ILE A 526 -5.43 -27.54 -21.05
C ILE A 526 -6.02 -27.69 -22.45
N LEU A 527 -6.50 -28.90 -22.80
CA LEU A 527 -7.19 -29.14 -24.07
C LEU A 527 -8.40 -28.22 -24.25
N SER A 528 -9.25 -28.10 -23.23
CA SER A 528 -10.43 -27.23 -23.25
C SER A 528 -10.06 -25.75 -23.42
N ARG A 529 -8.99 -25.28 -22.78
CA ARG A 529 -8.51 -23.89 -22.89
C ARG A 529 -8.04 -23.53 -24.30
N ILE A 530 -7.33 -24.43 -24.98
CA ILE A 530 -6.93 -24.21 -26.38
C ILE A 530 -8.16 -24.09 -27.28
N CYS A 531 -9.16 -24.97 -27.09
CA CYS A 531 -10.39 -24.93 -27.87
C CYS A 531 -11.13 -23.61 -27.66
N ALA A 532 -11.18 -23.11 -26.42
CA ALA A 532 -11.74 -21.79 -26.12
C ALA A 532 -10.98 -20.66 -26.84
N LEU A 533 -9.64 -20.67 -26.76
CA LEU A 533 -8.77 -19.68 -27.39
C LEU A 533 -8.90 -19.68 -28.93
N LEU A 534 -9.01 -20.84 -29.58
CA LEU A 534 -9.28 -20.92 -31.02
C LEU A 534 -10.66 -20.39 -31.41
N LEU A 535 -11.68 -20.62 -30.58
CA LEU A 535 -13.01 -20.05 -30.77
C LEU A 535 -12.99 -18.52 -30.66
N GLU A 536 -12.22 -17.98 -29.71
CA GLU A 536 -12.02 -16.53 -29.56
C GLU A 536 -11.33 -15.91 -30.77
N TYR A 537 -10.26 -16.55 -31.28
CA TYR A 537 -9.61 -16.12 -32.51
C TYR A 537 -10.56 -16.17 -33.71
N ARG A 538 -11.41 -17.19 -33.82
CA ARG A 538 -12.42 -17.26 -34.88
C ARG A 538 -13.40 -16.08 -34.80
N LYS A 539 -13.89 -15.72 -33.61
CA LYS A 539 -14.75 -14.54 -33.44
C LYS A 539 -14.03 -13.27 -33.90
N TYR A 540 -12.75 -13.12 -33.54
CA TYR A 540 -11.94 -11.96 -33.95
C TYR A 540 -11.77 -11.85 -35.46
N PHE A 541 -11.30 -12.91 -36.12
CA PHE A 541 -11.02 -12.87 -37.55
C PHE A 541 -12.28 -12.82 -38.42
N LYS A 542 -13.46 -13.15 -37.86
CA LYS A 542 -14.75 -12.87 -38.52
C LYS A 542 -15.03 -11.36 -38.60
N GLU A 543 -14.67 -10.61 -37.57
CA GLU A 543 -14.87 -9.16 -37.48
C GLU A 543 -13.76 -8.39 -38.23
N HIS A 544 -12.51 -8.89 -38.20
CA HIS A 544 -11.35 -8.25 -38.82
C HIS A 544 -10.66 -9.16 -39.85
N LYS A 545 -10.91 -8.92 -41.14
CA LYS A 545 -10.39 -9.73 -42.27
C LYS A 545 -8.96 -9.38 -42.70
N ASP A 546 -8.31 -8.43 -42.04
CA ASP A 546 -7.08 -7.79 -42.53
C ASP A 546 -5.82 -8.67 -42.39
N ALA A 547 -5.86 -9.73 -41.58
CA ALA A 547 -4.71 -10.59 -41.27
C ALA A 547 -4.72 -11.94 -42.03
N ARG A 548 -4.49 -11.92 -43.36
CA ARG A 548 -4.55 -13.13 -44.22
C ARG A 548 -3.68 -14.30 -43.75
N ASN A 549 -2.47 -14.03 -43.25
CA ASN A 549 -1.55 -15.09 -42.81
C ASN A 549 -1.99 -15.74 -41.50
N SER A 550 -2.46 -14.95 -40.53
CA SER A 550 -2.97 -15.48 -39.25
C SER A 550 -4.26 -16.28 -39.45
N ILE A 551 -5.11 -15.89 -40.40
CA ILE A 551 -6.30 -16.63 -40.79
C ILE A 551 -5.94 -17.99 -41.40
N LYS A 552 -4.92 -18.05 -42.27
CA LYS A 552 -4.43 -19.33 -42.82
C LYS A 552 -3.98 -20.29 -41.72
N TRP A 553 -3.18 -19.82 -40.77
CA TRP A 553 -2.73 -20.65 -39.65
C TRP A 553 -3.88 -21.09 -38.73
N LEU A 554 -4.86 -20.23 -38.48
CA LEU A 554 -6.07 -20.60 -37.74
C LEU A 554 -6.82 -21.75 -38.43
N ILE A 555 -6.97 -21.69 -39.76
CA ILE A 555 -7.64 -22.73 -40.55
C ILE A 555 -6.87 -24.05 -40.43
N ILE A 556 -5.53 -24.01 -40.57
CA ILE A 556 -4.66 -25.19 -40.39
C ILE A 556 -4.84 -25.81 -39.00
N TYR A 557 -4.83 -25.01 -37.93
CA TYR A 557 -5.04 -25.51 -36.56
C TYR A 557 -6.43 -26.12 -36.37
N ALA A 558 -7.47 -25.48 -36.91
CA ALA A 558 -8.84 -25.95 -36.82
C ALA A 558 -9.04 -27.28 -37.57
N GLU A 559 -8.52 -27.39 -38.80
CA GLU A 559 -8.61 -28.60 -39.61
C GLU A 559 -7.83 -29.76 -38.97
N ASP A 560 -6.62 -29.52 -38.47
CA ASP A 560 -5.81 -30.55 -37.80
C ASP A 560 -6.52 -31.09 -36.54
N LEU A 561 -7.03 -30.20 -35.67
CA LEU A 561 -7.70 -30.61 -34.43
C LEU A 561 -9.02 -31.33 -34.67
N VAL A 562 -9.84 -30.90 -35.64
CA VAL A 562 -11.10 -31.59 -35.96
C VAL A 562 -10.83 -32.92 -36.67
N SER A 563 -9.80 -32.97 -37.52
CA SER A 563 -9.39 -34.23 -38.15
C SER A 563 -8.94 -35.27 -37.12
N ALA A 564 -8.39 -34.80 -36.00
CA ALA A 564 -7.98 -35.61 -34.87
C ALA A 564 -9.14 -36.03 -33.98
N LEU A 565 -9.95 -35.06 -33.56
CA LEU A 565 -11.00 -35.26 -32.57
C LEU A 565 -12.22 -35.99 -33.14
N TRP A 566 -12.55 -35.83 -34.43
CA TRP A 566 -13.82 -36.33 -35.01
C TRP A 566 -13.64 -37.28 -36.19
N TYR A 567 -12.80 -36.92 -37.17
CA TYR A 567 -12.71 -37.63 -38.45
C TYR A 567 -11.72 -38.81 -38.46
N ASP A 568 -11.03 -39.10 -37.36
CA ASP A 568 -10.05 -40.19 -37.21
C ASP A 568 -9.06 -40.25 -38.40
N ASN A 569 -8.51 -39.11 -38.79
CA ASN A 569 -7.65 -39.01 -39.97
C ASN A 569 -6.29 -38.35 -39.66
N CYS A 570 -5.86 -38.33 -38.40
CA CYS A 570 -4.60 -37.71 -37.96
C CYS A 570 -3.37 -38.17 -38.75
N PHE A 571 -3.16 -39.49 -38.85
CA PHE A 571 -1.90 -40.06 -39.31
C PHE A 571 -1.93 -40.40 -40.80
N ASN A 572 -3.10 -40.76 -41.35
CA ASN A 572 -3.25 -41.13 -42.76
C ASN A 572 -3.13 -39.93 -43.72
N ASN A 573 -3.66 -38.76 -43.34
CA ASN A 573 -3.72 -37.57 -44.21
C ASN A 573 -2.67 -36.50 -43.83
N ARG A 574 -1.54 -36.89 -43.22
CA ARG A 574 -0.49 -35.99 -42.72
C ARG A 574 0.19 -35.09 -43.76
N ASN A 575 0.18 -35.48 -45.03
CA ASN A 575 0.87 -34.76 -46.12
C ASN A 575 -0.05 -33.81 -46.90
N ALA A 576 -1.29 -33.60 -46.45
CA ALA A 576 -2.23 -32.70 -47.12
C ALA A 576 -1.79 -31.22 -46.98
N VAL A 577 -2.13 -30.39 -47.98
CA VAL A 577 -1.66 -29.00 -48.14
C VAL A 577 -1.98 -28.10 -46.93
N ASN A 578 -3.04 -28.40 -46.17
CA ASN A 578 -3.50 -27.61 -45.03
C ASN A 578 -3.19 -28.25 -43.66
N ARG A 579 -2.20 -29.14 -43.58
CA ARG A 579 -1.85 -29.82 -42.32
C ARG A 579 -0.41 -29.58 -41.91
N TYR A 580 -0.22 -29.39 -40.62
CA TYR A 580 1.10 -29.16 -40.03
C TYR A 580 1.40 -30.17 -38.90
N PHE A 581 0.37 -30.66 -38.22
CA PHE A 581 0.52 -31.64 -37.14
C PHE A 581 1.13 -32.96 -37.67
N LEU A 582 2.24 -33.40 -37.05
CA LEU A 582 2.93 -34.68 -37.33
C LEU A 582 3.52 -34.81 -38.76
N GLN A 583 3.70 -33.70 -39.48
CA GLN A 583 4.27 -33.72 -40.83
C GLN A 583 5.72 -34.24 -40.86
N GLU A 584 6.50 -33.98 -39.80
CA GLU A 584 7.91 -34.36 -39.70
C GLU A 584 8.13 -35.83 -39.26
N LEU A 585 7.07 -36.58 -38.95
CA LEU A 585 7.18 -37.99 -38.54
C LEU A 585 7.44 -38.91 -39.73
N SER A 586 8.52 -39.68 -39.65
CA SER A 586 8.89 -40.64 -40.68
C SER A 586 7.81 -41.71 -40.89
N GLU A 587 7.63 -42.15 -42.14
CA GLU A 587 6.67 -43.22 -42.45
C GLU A 587 6.99 -44.53 -41.73
N LYS A 588 8.26 -44.76 -41.43
CA LYS A 588 8.75 -45.94 -40.70
C LYS A 588 8.26 -45.94 -39.25
N ALA A 589 8.25 -44.79 -38.58
CA ALA A 589 7.78 -44.66 -37.21
C ALA A 589 6.27 -44.92 -37.07
N VAL A 590 5.47 -44.56 -38.07
CA VAL A 590 4.02 -44.82 -38.09
C VAL A 590 3.71 -46.28 -38.41
N LYS A 591 4.51 -46.92 -39.26
CA LYS A 591 4.36 -48.35 -39.61
C LYS A 591 4.89 -49.29 -38.53
N SER A 592 5.79 -48.83 -37.65
CA SER A 592 6.39 -49.62 -36.57
C SER A 592 5.54 -49.80 -35.31
N THR A 593 4.35 -49.21 -35.24
CA THR A 593 3.39 -49.38 -34.12
C THR A 593 2.22 -50.28 -34.58
N PRO A 594 2.31 -51.61 -34.44
CA PRO A 594 1.39 -52.53 -35.11
C PRO A 594 0.13 -52.92 -34.31
N THR A 595 -0.10 -52.38 -33.10
CA THR A 595 -1.08 -52.96 -32.16
C THR A 595 -2.44 -52.28 -32.10
N CYS A 596 -2.63 -51.07 -32.65
CA CYS A 596 -3.92 -50.34 -32.60
C CYS A 596 -4.14 -49.47 -33.85
N ASP A 597 -5.41 -49.17 -34.17
CA ASP A 597 -5.78 -48.13 -35.13
C ASP A 597 -5.28 -46.76 -34.65
N ILE A 598 -4.08 -46.38 -35.10
CA ILE A 598 -3.34 -45.19 -34.65
C ILE A 598 -4.19 -43.92 -34.82
N ASN A 599 -5.02 -43.88 -35.86
CA ASN A 599 -5.90 -42.76 -36.15
C ASN A 599 -7.03 -42.55 -35.14
N CYS A 600 -7.44 -43.59 -34.42
CA CYS A 600 -8.52 -43.52 -33.44
C CYS A 600 -8.04 -43.06 -32.05
N LEU A 601 -6.72 -43.00 -31.82
CA LEU A 601 -6.11 -42.72 -30.50
C LEU A 601 -6.30 -41.27 -30.02
N LEU A 602 -6.45 -40.31 -30.93
CA LEU A 602 -6.62 -38.88 -30.61
C LEU A 602 -8.07 -38.39 -30.74
N ASN A 603 -9.00 -39.31 -30.99
CA ASN A 603 -10.43 -39.06 -31.05
C ASN A 603 -10.99 -38.69 -29.67
N ILE A 604 -12.10 -37.95 -29.60
CA ILE A 604 -12.75 -37.52 -28.35
C ILE A 604 -12.99 -38.68 -27.36
N CYS A 605 -13.22 -39.90 -27.84
CA CYS A 605 -13.41 -41.08 -26.99
C CYS A 605 -12.10 -41.65 -26.41
N HIS A 606 -11.00 -41.56 -27.15
CA HIS A 606 -9.74 -42.23 -26.81
C HIS A 606 -8.59 -41.27 -26.51
N HIS A 607 -8.82 -39.96 -26.67
CA HIS A 607 -7.85 -38.94 -26.40
C HIS A 607 -7.33 -39.12 -24.98
N TYR A 608 -6.03 -39.30 -24.84
CA TYR A 608 -5.37 -39.68 -23.60
C TYR A 608 -5.62 -38.68 -22.45
N ALA A 609 -5.99 -37.43 -22.75
CA ALA A 609 -6.43 -36.44 -21.75
C ALA A 609 -7.87 -36.59 -21.25
N VAL A 610 -8.76 -37.20 -22.05
CA VAL A 610 -10.21 -37.34 -21.78
C VAL A 610 -10.54 -38.75 -21.29
N LEU A 611 -9.77 -39.75 -21.73
CA LEU A 611 -9.96 -41.17 -21.41
C LEU A 611 -10.06 -41.48 -19.90
N PRO A 612 -9.25 -40.90 -19.00
CA PRO A 612 -9.39 -41.14 -17.56
C PRO A 612 -10.76 -40.70 -17.02
N TYR A 613 -11.32 -39.61 -17.55
CA TYR A 613 -12.63 -39.09 -17.14
C TYR A 613 -13.77 -39.91 -17.72
N LEU A 614 -13.64 -40.39 -18.95
CA LEU A 614 -14.63 -41.31 -19.52
C LEU A 614 -14.65 -42.64 -18.75
N PHE A 615 -13.49 -43.10 -18.28
CA PHE A 615 -13.40 -44.29 -17.44
C PHE A 615 -14.07 -44.09 -16.08
N THR A 616 -13.88 -42.94 -15.42
CA THR A 616 -14.59 -42.64 -14.15
C THR A 616 -16.10 -42.44 -14.35
N LEU A 617 -16.52 -41.85 -15.47
CA LEU A 617 -17.94 -41.69 -15.80
C LEU A 617 -18.62 -43.03 -16.13
N SER A 618 -17.92 -43.92 -16.83
CA SER A 618 -18.44 -45.27 -17.13
C SER A 618 -18.52 -46.18 -15.92
N THR A 619 -17.56 -46.07 -14.99
CA THR A 619 -17.61 -46.79 -13.69
C THR A 619 -18.70 -46.25 -12.76
N SER A 620 -19.12 -44.99 -12.92
CA SER A 620 -20.27 -44.41 -12.20
C SER A 620 -21.63 -44.65 -12.85
N GLY A 621 -21.69 -45.43 -13.95
CA GLY A 621 -22.93 -45.95 -14.54
C GLY A 621 -23.33 -45.33 -15.89
N LEU A 622 -22.57 -44.36 -16.43
CA LEU A 622 -22.84 -43.78 -17.75
C LEU A 622 -22.18 -44.63 -18.85
N GLN A 623 -22.97 -45.40 -19.60
CA GLN A 623 -22.42 -46.20 -20.71
C GLN A 623 -22.13 -45.33 -21.94
N ILE A 624 -20.90 -44.84 -22.06
CA ILE A 624 -20.43 -44.09 -23.21
C ILE A 624 -19.83 -45.08 -24.22
N ARG A 625 -20.59 -45.46 -25.26
CA ARG A 625 -20.15 -46.44 -26.26
C ARG A 625 -19.93 -45.86 -27.64
N THR A 626 -20.59 -44.74 -27.97
CA THR A 626 -20.49 -44.11 -29.30
C THR A 626 -19.85 -42.72 -29.24
N LYS A 627 -19.31 -42.25 -30.38
CA LYS A 627 -18.80 -40.87 -30.52
C LYS A 627 -19.89 -39.81 -30.27
N LYS A 628 -21.16 -40.14 -30.55
CA LYS A 628 -22.30 -39.25 -30.28
C LYS A 628 -22.55 -39.12 -28.77
N ASP A 629 -22.44 -40.22 -28.04
CA ASP A 629 -22.53 -40.21 -26.57
C ASP A 629 -21.37 -39.41 -25.97
N ALA A 630 -20.14 -39.62 -26.46
CA ALA A 630 -18.97 -38.86 -26.02
C ALA A 630 -19.09 -37.35 -26.33
N SER A 631 -19.72 -36.98 -27.46
CA SER A 631 -20.03 -35.59 -27.79
C SER A 631 -21.08 -34.98 -26.85
N SER A 632 -22.08 -35.76 -26.42
CA SER A 632 -23.08 -35.32 -25.43
C SER A 632 -22.47 -35.09 -24.05
N VAL A 633 -21.51 -35.95 -23.66
CA VAL A 633 -20.74 -35.79 -22.43
C VAL A 633 -19.82 -34.59 -22.52
N ALA A 634 -19.17 -34.36 -23.67
CA ALA A 634 -18.40 -33.14 -23.92
C ALA A 634 -19.27 -31.88 -23.87
N ALA A 635 -20.54 -31.93 -24.31
CA ALA A 635 -21.44 -30.78 -24.22
C ALA A 635 -21.73 -30.36 -22.76
N HIS A 636 -21.72 -31.30 -21.81
CA HIS A 636 -21.97 -31.01 -20.40
C HIS A 636 -20.70 -30.74 -19.59
N TYR A 637 -19.62 -31.49 -19.82
CA TYR A 637 -18.41 -31.42 -19.00
C TYR A 637 -17.25 -30.66 -19.66
N TYR A 638 -17.21 -30.60 -20.99
CA TYR A 638 -16.10 -30.01 -21.77
C TYR A 638 -16.64 -29.10 -22.90
N ILE A 639 -17.43 -28.10 -22.51
CA ILE A 639 -18.24 -27.26 -23.42
C ILE A 639 -17.44 -26.71 -24.60
N HIS A 640 -16.21 -26.24 -24.37
CA HIS A 640 -15.39 -25.62 -25.41
C HIS A 640 -14.93 -26.60 -26.49
N ILE A 641 -14.70 -27.87 -26.14
CA ILE A 641 -14.35 -28.92 -27.10
C ILE A 641 -15.55 -29.19 -28.00
N HIS A 642 -16.73 -29.36 -27.40
CA HIS A 642 -17.98 -29.54 -28.14
C HIS A 642 -18.30 -28.34 -29.05
N GLN A 643 -18.18 -27.12 -28.54
CA GLN A 643 -18.40 -25.90 -29.30
C GLN A 643 -17.45 -25.78 -30.51
N LEU A 644 -16.17 -26.15 -30.36
CA LEU A 644 -15.21 -26.10 -31.46
C LEU A 644 -15.57 -27.10 -32.56
N ILE A 645 -15.92 -28.33 -32.19
CA ILE A 645 -16.35 -29.37 -33.13
C ILE A 645 -17.63 -28.92 -33.85
N PHE A 646 -18.64 -28.46 -33.12
CA PHE A 646 -19.92 -28.04 -33.70
C PHE A 646 -19.78 -26.83 -34.62
N ALA A 647 -18.98 -25.85 -34.21
CA ALA A 647 -18.78 -24.65 -35.00
C ALA A 647 -18.03 -24.93 -36.31
N LEU A 648 -17.21 -25.98 -36.40
CA LEU A 648 -16.47 -26.37 -37.60
C LEU A 648 -17.22 -27.41 -38.46
N LEU A 649 -18.14 -28.18 -37.87
CA LEU A 649 -19.06 -29.07 -38.60
C LEU A 649 -20.24 -28.32 -39.28
N GLY A 650 -20.63 -27.16 -38.74
CA GLY A 650 -21.76 -26.36 -39.24
C GLY A 650 -21.42 -25.39 -40.39
N ASN A 651 -20.30 -25.58 -41.09
CA ASN A 651 -19.85 -24.76 -42.21
C ASN A 651 -19.82 -25.58 -43.51
#